data_AF-A0AAV8WI52-F1
#
_entry.id   AF-A0AAV8WI52-F1
#
_cell.length_a   1.000
_cell.length_b   1.000
_cell.length_c   1.000
_cell.angle_alpha   90.00
_cell.angle_beta   90.00
_cell.angle_gamma   90.00
#
_symmetry.space_group_name_H-M   'P 1'
#
loop_
_entity.id
_entity.type
_entity.pdbx_description
1 polymer ?
#
loop_
_entity_poly.entity_id
_entity_poly.type
_entity_poly.pdbx_seq_one_letter_code
_entity_poly.pdbx_strand_id
1 'polypeptide(L)'
;MTLPTPADTPPEQVHSKSIIVIHPGSLNLRIGRASDLNPLTVLHAVGRRRKPGGQNYRDAFLPERVDLNQPHDFEEARLAVSHTLQSCLQSDGRRRYATPPQQIAAFNRRSQPELLSSSGGEWVKPEGDVVIGNDILRLDPHEDFNIHFPYKRGDFNIHSEPGGSMTAVLADLETIWTYVLEYNLQVNPKDLKYYKAVLVIPDVYNRTYLRELMYLLLCKMGFGSCFLVQDHVAATFGSGLSYACVVDVGDQKTSVSCVEDGICHPNTRVRLDYGGGDITQIFYWLLQKCAFPYKECSDSNKLDTMLLRKLKEDFCHVNLDVCGSQEKSFMLKQPGMPVYHFTIQVGDECIVAPLSLFNPELFGITGTKALHTQKISTGDPEDPHDELYLRDIRKKVGMKESMEPSASDLLSEGYLESQQGNVNDDDIVVDAMDPVAPASVREFVTNPGQILGLDQAILQSIDRCPNEDLKRKMYGCILVVGGGMKFSGITTWLQNRISLQIPYLYRAEQLDIIINPRDMDSAMVAWKGACIMSCLETAHELWILAGEWEKYGDLGDSCSVGSFFRKLSLFRACIWFSAGQFFEEKIDYLDQEITENNVTFNTFTTALSKSEASVKEGNPEKPGQDTAPIHHIRITLTSRNVRSLEKVCTDLIDAAKKQKLKVKGPVRMPTKILRITTRKTPCGEGSKTWDRFQMRIHKRVIDLHSPSEIVKQITSINIEPGVEVEVTIADA
;
A
#
# COMPACT_ATOMS: atom_id res chain seq x y z
N MET A 1 12.77 48.37 3.27
CA MET A 1 11.67 47.41 3.42
C MET A 1 12.25 46.16 4.04
N THR A 2 11.97 45.97 5.33
CA THR A 2 12.44 44.86 6.16
C THR A 2 11.69 43.59 5.79
N LEU A 3 12.44 42.48 5.61
CA LEU A 3 11.92 41.14 5.37
C LEU A 3 11.02 40.72 6.55
N PRO A 4 9.90 40.00 6.32
CA PRO A 4 9.05 39.53 7.41
C PRO A 4 9.77 38.45 8.22
N THR A 5 9.65 38.52 9.54
CA THR A 5 10.11 37.50 10.49
C THR A 5 9.25 36.24 10.45
N PRO A 6 9.76 35.05 10.85
CA PRO A 6 9.09 33.75 10.70
C PRO A 6 7.83 33.51 11.56
N ALA A 7 7.29 34.55 12.21
CA ALA A 7 6.20 34.43 13.19
C ALA A 7 4.79 34.60 12.57
N ASP A 8 4.67 34.97 11.29
CA ASP A 8 3.39 35.35 10.68
C ASP A 8 2.80 34.32 9.69
N THR A 9 3.29 33.08 9.67
CA THR A 9 2.67 31.98 8.89
C THR A 9 1.71 31.17 9.77
N PRO A 10 0.45 30.92 9.34
CA PRO A 10 -0.48 30.08 10.10
C PRO A 10 0.10 28.66 10.26
N PRO A 11 -0.01 28.04 11.46
CA PRO A 11 0.72 26.81 11.80
C PRO A 11 0.33 25.57 10.95
N GLU A 12 -0.85 25.53 10.34
CA GLU A 12 -1.28 24.38 9.50
C GLU A 12 -0.57 24.31 8.13
N GLN A 13 -0.28 25.45 7.48
CA GLN A 13 0.34 25.46 6.14
C GLN A 13 1.83 25.10 6.15
N VAL A 14 2.49 25.14 7.31
CA VAL A 14 3.91 24.86 7.46
C VAL A 14 4.19 23.35 7.51
N HIS A 15 3.19 22.55 7.90
CA HIS A 15 3.38 21.11 8.11
C HIS A 15 3.50 20.34 6.78
N SER A 16 2.67 20.63 5.77
CA SER A 16 2.69 19.89 4.50
C SER A 16 3.96 20.14 3.66
N LYS A 17 4.57 21.33 3.78
CA LYS A 17 5.83 21.67 3.09
C LYS A 17 7.06 20.94 3.66
N SER A 18 6.98 20.48 4.91
CA SER A 18 8.02 19.72 5.59
C SER A 18 7.81 18.20 5.52
N ILE A 19 6.76 17.74 4.83
CA ILE A 19 6.51 16.33 4.57
C ILE A 19 6.97 15.98 3.16
N ILE A 20 7.89 15.03 3.04
CA ILE A 20 8.33 14.45 1.76
C ILE A 20 7.63 13.12 1.57
N VAL A 21 6.93 12.97 0.45
CA VAL A 21 6.28 11.71 0.07
C VAL A 21 7.11 11.01 -0.99
N ILE A 22 7.52 9.76 -0.70
CA ILE A 22 8.38 8.92 -1.51
C ILE A 22 7.56 7.70 -1.96
N HIS A 23 7.33 7.57 -3.26
CA HIS A 23 6.65 6.45 -3.88
C HIS A 23 7.59 5.77 -4.89
N PRO A 24 8.37 4.78 -4.43
CA PRO A 24 9.30 4.05 -5.29
C PRO A 24 8.55 3.13 -6.24
N GLY A 25 9.05 2.99 -7.47
CA GLY A 25 8.57 2.03 -8.46
C GLY A 25 9.73 1.36 -9.19
N SER A 26 9.45 0.30 -9.96
CA SER A 26 10.47 -0.45 -10.69
C SER A 26 11.16 0.37 -11.78
N LEU A 27 10.40 1.18 -12.52
CA LEU A 27 10.93 2.04 -13.57
C LEU A 27 11.12 3.49 -13.09
N ASN A 28 10.14 4.02 -12.36
CA ASN A 28 10.08 5.43 -12.00
C ASN A 28 9.89 5.60 -10.49
N LEU A 29 10.63 6.54 -9.92
CA LEU A 29 10.43 7.08 -8.58
C LEU A 29 9.52 8.30 -8.68
N ARG A 30 8.51 8.36 -7.82
CA ARG A 30 7.67 9.55 -7.62
C ARG A 30 7.96 10.13 -6.25
N ILE A 31 8.45 11.35 -6.21
CA ILE A 31 8.87 12.01 -4.96
C ILE A 31 8.54 13.50 -5.01
N GLY A 32 8.17 14.07 -3.87
CA GLY A 32 7.84 15.48 -3.76
C GLY A 32 7.39 15.84 -2.36
N ARG A 33 7.07 17.11 -2.13
CA ARG A 33 6.45 17.56 -0.88
C ARG A 33 4.96 17.22 -0.89
N ALA A 34 4.36 17.01 0.28
CA ALA A 34 2.91 16.81 0.38
C ALA A 34 2.12 18.04 -0.11
N SER A 35 2.74 19.23 -0.10
CA SER A 35 2.17 20.47 -0.67
C SER A 35 2.24 20.56 -2.20
N ASP A 36 2.99 19.69 -2.89
CA ASP A 36 3.23 19.82 -4.32
C ASP A 36 2.00 19.38 -5.14
N LEU A 37 1.73 20.11 -6.24
CA LEU A 37 0.61 19.80 -7.12
C LEU A 37 0.79 18.48 -7.85
N ASN A 38 2.00 18.07 -8.19
CA ASN A 38 2.29 16.78 -8.81
C ASN A 38 3.62 16.26 -8.27
N PRO A 39 3.81 14.93 -8.16
CA PRO A 39 5.11 14.38 -7.82
C PRO A 39 6.11 14.68 -8.94
N LEU A 40 7.38 14.90 -8.57
CA LEU A 40 8.46 14.74 -9.51
C LEU A 40 8.57 13.25 -9.87
N THR A 41 8.57 12.95 -11.17
CA THR A 41 8.78 11.60 -11.68
C THR A 41 10.16 11.50 -12.32
N VAL A 42 11.01 10.63 -11.80
CA VAL A 42 12.36 10.38 -12.31
C VAL A 42 12.55 8.89 -12.58
N LEU A 43 13.38 8.55 -13.58
CA LEU A 43 13.81 7.17 -13.77
C LEU A 43 14.47 6.66 -12.47
N HIS A 44 14.05 5.51 -11.96
CA HIS A 44 14.53 4.96 -10.69
C HIS A 44 15.77 4.10 -10.91
N ALA A 45 16.82 4.73 -11.44
CA ALA A 45 18.07 4.06 -11.76
C ALA A 45 19.28 4.91 -11.40
N VAL A 46 20.39 4.24 -11.15
CA VAL A 46 21.70 4.84 -10.92
C VAL A 46 22.75 4.19 -11.82
N GLY A 47 23.56 5.03 -12.46
CA GLY A 47 24.78 4.65 -13.13
C GLY A 47 25.97 4.86 -12.19
N ARG A 48 26.77 3.83 -11.94
CA ARG A 48 28.03 3.93 -11.17
C ARG A 48 29.24 3.64 -12.06
N ARG A 49 30.27 4.49 -11.99
CA ARG A 49 31.50 4.28 -12.73
C ARG A 49 32.19 3.00 -12.26
N ARG A 50 32.55 2.17 -13.23
CA ARG A 50 33.25 0.91 -13.05
C ARG A 50 34.69 1.19 -12.65
N LYS A 51 35.19 0.45 -11.67
CA LYS A 51 36.62 0.45 -11.35
C LYS A 51 37.42 -0.25 -12.46
N PRO A 52 38.70 0.11 -12.68
CA PRO A 52 39.54 -0.59 -13.65
C PRO A 52 39.57 -2.10 -13.40
N GLY A 53 39.28 -2.90 -14.42
CA GLY A 53 39.18 -4.36 -14.32
C GLY A 53 37.90 -4.90 -13.66
N GLY A 54 36.94 -4.05 -13.32
CA GLY A 54 35.64 -4.46 -12.80
C GLY A 54 34.77 -5.15 -13.86
N GLN A 55 33.83 -5.98 -13.43
CA GLN A 55 32.89 -6.66 -14.32
C GLN A 55 31.91 -5.65 -14.95
N ASN A 56 31.50 -5.92 -16.20
CA ASN A 56 30.43 -5.19 -16.88
C ASN A 56 29.05 -5.71 -16.48
N TYR A 57 28.20 -4.82 -15.98
CA TYR A 57 26.84 -5.13 -15.56
C TYR A 57 25.88 -3.99 -15.88
N ARG A 58 24.76 -4.30 -16.51
CA ARG A 58 23.71 -3.33 -16.80
C ARG A 58 22.36 -4.01 -16.67
N ASP A 59 21.56 -3.53 -15.73
CA ASP A 59 20.16 -3.89 -15.67
C ASP A 59 19.43 -3.49 -16.97
N ALA A 60 18.51 -4.34 -17.39
CA ALA A 60 17.70 -4.10 -18.58
C ALA A 60 16.61 -3.04 -18.31
N PHE A 61 16.37 -2.18 -19.30
CA PHE A 61 15.32 -1.15 -19.24
C PHE A 61 13.92 -1.70 -19.55
N LEU A 62 13.84 -2.91 -20.10
CA LEU A 62 12.61 -3.68 -20.27
C LEU A 62 12.75 -5.01 -19.52
N PRO A 63 11.63 -5.60 -19.06
CA PRO A 63 11.63 -6.98 -18.58
C PRO A 63 12.29 -7.91 -19.60
N GLU A 64 13.03 -8.90 -19.10
CA GLU A 64 13.65 -9.91 -19.96
C GLU A 64 12.58 -10.66 -20.73
N ARG A 65 12.80 -10.77 -22.05
CA ARG A 65 12.02 -11.61 -22.92
C ARG A 65 12.36 -13.06 -22.61
N VAL A 66 11.37 -13.87 -22.27
CA VAL A 66 11.61 -15.31 -22.10
C VAL A 66 12.07 -15.91 -23.41
N ASP A 67 13.12 -16.73 -23.32
CA ASP A 67 13.84 -17.28 -24.46
C ASP A 67 12.88 -18.04 -25.41
N LEU A 68 12.82 -17.58 -26.66
CA LEU A 68 11.91 -18.03 -27.72
C LEU A 68 12.30 -19.39 -28.31
N ASN A 69 12.99 -20.25 -27.57
CA ASN A 69 13.36 -21.59 -28.04
C ASN A 69 12.11 -22.46 -28.38
N GLN A 70 10.90 -21.99 -28.05
CA GLN A 70 9.62 -22.52 -28.52
C GLN A 70 8.75 -21.40 -29.12
N PRO A 71 9.01 -20.95 -30.37
CA PRO A 71 8.25 -19.87 -30.99
C PRO A 71 6.81 -20.27 -31.34
N HIS A 72 6.49 -21.56 -31.29
CA HIS A 72 5.15 -22.11 -31.54
C HIS A 72 4.13 -21.65 -30.48
N ASP A 73 4.51 -21.68 -29.21
CA ASP A 73 3.59 -21.43 -28.09
C ASP A 73 3.12 -19.97 -28.05
N PHE A 74 4.03 -19.02 -28.33
CA PHE A 74 3.71 -17.60 -28.44
C PHE A 74 2.78 -17.31 -29.62
N GLU A 75 2.97 -18.03 -30.73
CA GLU A 75 2.12 -17.85 -31.91
C GLU A 75 0.72 -18.43 -31.68
N GLU A 76 0.62 -19.57 -30.99
CA GLU A 76 -0.66 -20.15 -30.59
C GLU A 76 -1.42 -19.21 -29.64
N ALA A 77 -0.76 -18.66 -28.62
CA ALA A 77 -1.36 -17.68 -27.72
C ALA A 77 -1.83 -16.42 -28.47
N ARG A 78 -1.05 -15.92 -29.43
CA ARG A 78 -1.42 -14.78 -30.28
C ARG A 78 -2.64 -15.09 -31.16
N LEU A 79 -2.68 -16.28 -31.74
CA LEU A 79 -3.81 -16.74 -32.55
C LEU A 79 -5.07 -16.89 -31.71
N ALA A 80 -4.97 -17.41 -30.47
CA ALA A 80 -6.10 -17.51 -29.55
C ALA A 80 -6.73 -16.14 -29.28
N VAL A 81 -5.93 -15.11 -28.95
CA VAL A 81 -6.42 -13.73 -28.79
C VAL A 81 -7.04 -13.20 -30.08
N SER A 82 -6.41 -13.47 -31.23
CA SER A 82 -6.94 -13.05 -32.54
C SER A 82 -8.31 -13.67 -32.84
N HIS A 83 -8.51 -14.95 -32.51
CA HIS A 83 -9.79 -15.63 -32.67
C HIS A 83 -10.86 -15.08 -31.72
N THR A 84 -10.50 -14.77 -30.47
CA THR A 84 -11.41 -14.08 -29.54
C THR A 84 -11.86 -12.75 -30.14
N LEU A 85 -10.93 -11.93 -30.64
CA LEU A 85 -11.24 -10.64 -31.27
C LEU A 85 -12.20 -10.76 -32.47
N GLN A 86 -12.02 -11.78 -33.32
CA GLN A 86 -12.90 -12.03 -34.47
C GLN A 86 -14.34 -12.44 -34.07
N SER A 87 -14.51 -12.97 -32.85
CA SER A 87 -15.83 -13.31 -32.31
C SER A 87 -16.56 -12.09 -31.75
N CYS A 88 -15.85 -11.01 -31.44
CA CYS A 88 -16.42 -9.79 -30.89
C CYS A 88 -17.16 -8.98 -31.96
N LEU A 89 -18.23 -8.31 -31.53
CA LEU A 89 -18.96 -7.34 -32.35
C LEU A 89 -18.38 -5.94 -32.15
N GLN A 90 -18.39 -5.16 -33.22
CA GLN A 90 -18.15 -3.72 -33.21
C GLN A 90 -19.44 -2.97 -32.81
N SER A 91 -19.32 -1.69 -32.51
CA SER A 91 -20.46 -0.83 -32.15
C SER A 91 -21.52 -0.74 -33.25
N ASP A 92 -21.14 -0.94 -34.51
CA ASP A 92 -22.05 -1.00 -35.66
C ASP A 92 -22.77 -2.36 -35.83
N GLY A 93 -22.53 -3.31 -34.93
CA GLY A 93 -23.11 -4.65 -34.94
C GLY A 93 -22.42 -5.65 -35.89
N ARG A 94 -21.38 -5.25 -36.62
CA ARG A 94 -20.60 -6.16 -37.47
C ARG A 94 -19.58 -6.92 -36.65
N ARG A 95 -19.22 -8.12 -37.10
CA ARG A 95 -18.09 -8.87 -36.52
C ARG A 95 -16.80 -8.18 -36.88
N ARG A 96 -15.90 -8.04 -35.90
CA ARG A 96 -14.57 -7.53 -36.14
C ARG A 96 -13.81 -8.50 -37.06
N TYR A 97 -13.19 -7.99 -38.12
CA TYR A 97 -12.30 -8.79 -38.97
C TYR A 97 -10.85 -8.66 -38.47
N ALA A 98 -10.02 -9.67 -38.74
CA ALA A 98 -8.61 -9.61 -38.36
C ALA A 98 -7.79 -8.88 -39.41
N THR A 99 -6.71 -8.25 -38.95
CA THR A 99 -5.69 -7.61 -39.79
C THR A 99 -4.42 -8.45 -39.76
N PRO A 100 -4.15 -9.32 -40.75
CA PRO A 100 -3.02 -10.23 -40.71
C PRO A 100 -1.67 -9.48 -40.74
N PRO A 101 -0.66 -9.91 -39.97
CA PRO A 101 0.66 -9.28 -39.97
C PRO A 101 1.30 -9.19 -41.37
N GLN A 102 1.01 -10.16 -42.26
CA GLN A 102 1.54 -10.19 -43.63
C GLN A 102 1.04 -9.01 -44.48
N GLN A 103 -0.21 -8.57 -44.25
CA GLN A 103 -0.80 -7.42 -44.94
C GLN A 103 -0.06 -6.14 -44.54
N ILE A 104 0.16 -5.94 -43.25
CA ILE A 104 0.87 -4.79 -42.69
C ILE A 104 2.35 -4.80 -43.12
N ALA A 105 3.00 -5.96 -43.06
CA ALA A 105 4.40 -6.13 -43.44
C ALA A 105 4.68 -5.75 -44.92
N ALA A 106 3.70 -5.90 -45.81
CA ALA A 106 3.87 -5.53 -47.22
C ALA A 106 4.08 -4.02 -47.42
N PHE A 107 3.46 -3.18 -46.59
CA PHE A 107 3.72 -1.73 -46.58
C PHE A 107 5.03 -1.43 -45.85
N ASN A 108 5.19 -1.94 -44.62
CA ASN A 108 6.32 -1.59 -43.77
C ASN A 108 7.69 -1.95 -44.36
N ARG A 109 7.80 -3.07 -45.10
CA ARG A 109 9.06 -3.44 -45.81
C ARG A 109 9.49 -2.41 -46.86
N ARG A 110 8.54 -1.65 -47.42
CA ARG A 110 8.79 -0.63 -48.45
C ARG A 110 8.92 0.76 -47.86
N SER A 111 8.51 0.96 -46.61
CA SER A 111 8.65 2.24 -45.93
C SER A 111 10.13 2.58 -45.74
N GLN A 112 10.52 3.78 -46.16
CA GLN A 112 11.86 4.31 -45.98
C GLN A 112 11.79 5.50 -45.01
N PRO A 113 12.73 5.61 -44.05
CA PRO A 113 12.77 6.76 -43.17
C PRO A 113 13.13 8.03 -43.94
N GLU A 114 12.47 9.12 -43.57
CA GLU A 114 12.81 10.46 -44.02
C GLU A 114 13.87 11.07 -43.09
N LEU A 115 14.97 11.56 -43.66
CA LEU A 115 16.02 12.25 -42.91
C LEU A 115 15.57 13.69 -42.61
N LEU A 116 15.41 14.03 -41.32
CA LEU A 116 15.02 15.37 -40.89
C LEU A 116 16.21 16.26 -40.51
N SER A 117 17.22 15.69 -39.86
CA SER A 117 18.42 16.40 -39.41
C SER A 117 19.63 15.48 -39.43
N SER A 118 20.81 16.04 -39.74
CA SER A 118 22.08 15.30 -39.73
C SER A 118 22.59 14.96 -38.34
N SER A 119 22.08 15.59 -37.28
CA SER A 119 22.46 15.31 -35.89
C SER A 119 21.25 15.31 -34.96
N GLY A 120 21.13 14.24 -34.17
CA GLY A 120 20.19 14.10 -33.06
C GLY A 120 20.68 14.70 -31.74
N GLY A 121 21.89 15.26 -31.73
CA GLY A 121 22.58 15.80 -30.55
C GLY A 121 23.85 15.01 -30.22
N GLU A 122 24.53 15.42 -29.16
CA GLU A 122 25.75 14.77 -28.67
C GLU A 122 25.49 14.06 -27.34
N TRP A 123 26.27 13.02 -27.07
CA TRP A 123 26.29 12.37 -25.77
C TRP A 123 26.84 13.32 -24.71
N VAL A 124 26.26 13.28 -23.51
CA VAL A 124 26.71 14.11 -22.41
C VAL A 124 27.82 13.38 -21.66
N LYS A 125 28.97 14.03 -21.48
CA LYS A 125 30.05 13.51 -20.63
C LYS A 125 29.70 13.74 -19.17
N PRO A 126 29.62 12.70 -18.33
CA PRO A 126 29.35 12.87 -16.92
C PRO A 126 30.57 13.47 -16.21
N GLU A 127 30.36 14.47 -15.36
CA GLU A 127 31.42 15.13 -14.59
C GLU A 127 31.91 14.30 -13.38
N GLY A 128 31.17 13.26 -13.00
CA GLY A 128 31.46 12.44 -11.82
C GLY A 128 31.38 10.93 -12.05
N ASP A 129 31.38 10.19 -10.95
CA ASP A 129 31.32 8.71 -10.92
C ASP A 129 29.91 8.16 -10.74
N VAL A 130 28.91 9.04 -10.63
CA VAL A 130 27.51 8.70 -10.41
C VAL A 130 26.64 9.50 -11.37
N VAL A 131 25.72 8.83 -12.03
CA VAL A 131 24.72 9.42 -12.94
C VAL A 131 23.36 8.91 -12.51
N ILE A 132 22.35 9.79 -12.35
CA ILE A 132 21.07 9.40 -11.73
C ILE A 132 19.91 9.72 -12.66
N GLY A 133 18.92 8.83 -12.65
CA GLY A 133 17.66 9.03 -13.34
C GLY A 133 17.80 9.29 -14.83
N ASN A 134 17.10 10.30 -15.35
CA ASN A 134 17.03 10.58 -16.79
C ASN A 134 18.41 10.92 -17.41
N ASP A 135 19.40 11.27 -16.59
CA ASP A 135 20.76 11.55 -17.07
C ASP A 135 21.45 10.29 -17.58
N ILE A 136 21.03 9.12 -17.10
CA ILE A 136 21.50 7.82 -17.60
C ILE A 136 21.13 7.64 -19.07
N LEU A 137 19.99 8.17 -19.52
CA LEU A 137 19.59 8.10 -20.93
C LEU A 137 20.52 8.93 -21.83
N ARG A 138 21.18 9.95 -21.27
CA ARG A 138 22.11 10.86 -21.96
C ARG A 138 23.58 10.41 -21.93
N LEU A 139 23.86 9.33 -21.20
CA LEU A 139 25.20 8.75 -21.08
C LEU A 139 25.55 7.95 -22.35
N ASP A 140 26.78 8.11 -22.86
CA ASP A 140 27.28 7.28 -23.96
C ASP A 140 27.28 5.78 -23.57
N PRO A 141 26.70 4.87 -24.37
CA PRO A 141 26.73 3.44 -24.12
C PRO A 141 28.14 2.85 -23.96
N HIS A 142 29.17 3.46 -24.54
CA HIS A 142 30.56 3.00 -24.47
C HIS A 142 31.30 3.44 -23.19
N GLU A 143 30.71 4.31 -22.37
CA GLU A 143 31.30 4.72 -21.10
C GLU A 143 31.31 3.59 -20.06
N ASP A 144 32.29 3.67 -19.16
CA ASP A 144 32.55 2.67 -18.13
C ASP A 144 31.60 2.78 -16.93
N PHE A 145 30.30 2.67 -17.17
CA PHE A 145 29.28 2.66 -16.12
C PHE A 145 28.53 1.33 -16.05
N ASN A 146 28.32 0.87 -14.82
CA ASN A 146 27.26 -0.07 -14.50
C ASN A 146 25.95 0.66 -14.30
N ILE A 147 24.84 0.09 -14.76
CA ILE A 147 23.49 0.64 -14.58
C ILE A 147 22.72 -0.28 -13.65
N HIS A 148 22.14 0.28 -12.60
CA HIS A 148 21.40 -0.44 -11.59
C HIS A 148 19.98 0.13 -11.43
N PHE A 149 18.98 -0.74 -11.44
CA PHE A 149 17.62 -0.47 -11.02
C PHE A 149 17.41 -1.09 -9.64
N PRO A 150 17.21 -0.31 -8.56
CA PRO A 150 17.09 -0.87 -7.21
C PRO A 150 15.85 -1.74 -6.99
N TYR A 151 14.81 -1.57 -7.82
CA TYR A 151 13.56 -2.31 -7.75
C TYR A 151 13.33 -3.13 -9.03
N LYS A 152 12.92 -4.40 -8.87
CA LYS A 152 12.53 -5.29 -9.96
C LYS A 152 11.26 -6.06 -9.56
N ARG A 153 10.24 -6.05 -10.43
CA ARG A 153 8.93 -6.71 -10.21
C ARG A 153 8.29 -6.48 -8.83
N GLY A 154 8.46 -5.28 -8.26
CA GLY A 154 7.86 -4.86 -6.99
C GLY A 154 8.65 -5.18 -5.73
N ASP A 155 9.81 -5.84 -5.86
CA ASP A 155 10.77 -6.11 -4.77
C ASP A 155 12.12 -5.44 -5.06
N PHE A 156 13.03 -5.49 -4.08
CA PHE A 156 14.42 -5.13 -4.29
C PHE A 156 15.08 -6.03 -5.36
N ASN A 157 15.87 -5.42 -6.24
CA ASN A 157 16.59 -6.13 -7.30
C ASN A 157 17.83 -6.83 -6.75
N ILE A 158 17.62 -7.94 -6.01
CA ILE A 158 18.70 -8.71 -5.40
C ILE A 158 19.15 -9.82 -6.36
N HIS A 159 20.46 -9.89 -6.63
CA HIS A 159 21.09 -10.87 -7.53
C HIS A 159 22.59 -11.05 -7.22
N SER A 160 23.24 -12.04 -7.86
CA SER A 160 24.66 -12.35 -7.66
C SER A 160 25.63 -11.38 -8.35
N GLU A 161 25.17 -10.72 -9.41
CA GLU A 161 25.97 -9.77 -10.19
C GLU A 161 26.29 -8.47 -9.41
N PRO A 162 27.26 -7.65 -9.86
CA PRO A 162 27.64 -6.41 -9.19
C PRO A 162 26.44 -5.50 -8.91
N GLY A 163 26.33 -4.99 -7.68
CA GLY A 163 25.22 -4.13 -7.24
C GLY A 163 23.99 -4.87 -6.69
N GLY A 164 23.94 -6.20 -6.80
CA GLY A 164 22.77 -6.99 -6.41
C GLY A 164 22.67 -7.39 -4.94
N SER A 165 23.56 -6.94 -4.05
CA SER A 165 23.43 -7.23 -2.61
C SER A 165 22.46 -6.26 -1.94
N MET A 166 21.82 -6.67 -0.84
CA MET A 166 20.91 -5.82 -0.06
C MET A 166 21.54 -4.45 0.26
N THR A 167 22.78 -4.45 0.73
CA THR A 167 23.51 -3.23 1.08
C THR A 167 23.78 -2.35 -0.14
N ALA A 168 24.09 -2.93 -1.29
CA ALA A 168 24.32 -2.18 -2.52
C ALA A 168 23.02 -1.53 -3.03
N VAL A 169 21.91 -2.27 -3.03
CA VAL A 169 20.58 -1.76 -3.39
C VAL A 169 20.17 -0.61 -2.47
N LEU A 170 20.35 -0.74 -1.15
CA LEU A 170 20.04 0.34 -0.20
C LEU A 170 20.93 1.57 -0.40
N ALA A 171 22.22 1.39 -0.70
CA ALA A 171 23.12 2.49 -1.01
C ALA A 171 22.74 3.20 -2.32
N ASP A 172 22.23 2.46 -3.31
CA ASP A 172 21.71 3.02 -4.55
C ASP A 172 20.43 3.81 -4.31
N LEU A 173 19.50 3.32 -3.48
CA LEU A 173 18.32 4.07 -3.05
C LEU A 173 18.69 5.35 -2.31
N GLU A 174 19.62 5.28 -1.35
CA GLU A 174 20.15 6.45 -0.64
C GLU A 174 20.69 7.49 -1.62
N THR A 175 21.50 7.04 -2.57
CA THR A 175 22.14 7.89 -3.58
C THR A 175 21.10 8.58 -4.47
N ILE A 176 20.13 7.83 -4.99
CA ILE A 176 19.08 8.38 -5.86
C ILE A 176 18.21 9.36 -5.09
N TRP A 177 17.72 8.99 -3.90
CA TRP A 177 16.78 9.82 -3.15
C TRP A 177 17.44 11.09 -2.62
N THR A 178 18.69 11.00 -2.15
CA THR A 178 19.46 12.18 -1.72
C THR A 178 19.70 13.14 -2.88
N TYR A 179 20.06 12.64 -4.07
CA TYR A 179 20.22 13.47 -5.26
C TYR A 179 18.93 14.19 -5.63
N VAL A 180 17.80 13.48 -5.65
CA VAL A 180 16.53 14.10 -6.00
C VAL A 180 16.11 15.16 -4.97
N LEU A 181 16.34 14.90 -3.68
CA LEU A 181 16.09 15.87 -2.62
C LEU A 181 16.94 17.13 -2.77
N GLU A 182 18.25 16.97 -2.98
CA GLU A 182 19.20 18.07 -3.06
C GLU A 182 19.03 18.90 -4.35
N TYR A 183 19.02 18.25 -5.50
CA TYR A 183 19.11 18.93 -6.80
C TYR A 183 17.76 19.26 -7.42
N ASN A 184 16.73 18.41 -7.23
CA ASN A 184 15.41 18.67 -7.81
C ASN A 184 14.47 19.35 -6.83
N LEU A 185 14.45 18.92 -5.57
CA LEU A 185 13.58 19.50 -4.55
C LEU A 185 14.24 20.64 -3.78
N GLN A 186 15.55 20.87 -3.92
CA GLN A 186 16.28 21.94 -3.21
C GLN A 186 16.19 21.80 -1.68
N VAL A 187 16.25 20.57 -1.18
CA VAL A 187 16.26 20.24 0.25
C VAL A 187 17.68 19.86 0.63
N ASN A 188 18.29 20.61 1.55
CA ASN A 188 19.61 20.30 2.06
C ASN A 188 19.56 18.99 2.89
N PRO A 189 20.38 17.97 2.59
CA PRO A 189 20.41 16.73 3.37
C PRO A 189 20.60 16.95 4.88
N LYS A 190 21.29 18.01 5.30
CA LYS A 190 21.51 18.34 6.73
C LYS A 190 20.24 18.79 7.46
N ASP A 191 19.25 19.24 6.71
CA ASP A 191 17.98 19.75 7.25
C ASP A 191 16.92 18.64 7.37
N LEU A 192 17.20 17.43 6.89
CA LEU A 192 16.24 16.31 6.88
C LEU A 192 15.67 15.96 8.27
N LYS A 193 16.40 16.27 9.35
CA LYS A 193 15.89 16.12 10.73
C LYS A 193 14.65 16.97 11.03
N TYR A 194 14.40 18.03 10.25
CA TYR A 194 13.21 18.87 10.32
C TYR A 194 12.11 18.44 9.34
N TYR A 195 12.41 17.49 8.46
CA TYR A 195 11.47 16.92 7.52
C TYR A 195 10.92 15.59 8.04
N LYS A 196 9.72 15.25 7.56
CA LYS A 196 9.10 13.96 7.77
C LYS A 196 9.00 13.22 6.44
N ALA A 197 9.19 11.90 6.44
CA ALA A 197 9.07 11.07 5.25
C ALA A 197 7.79 10.24 5.28
N VAL A 198 7.04 10.23 4.18
CA VAL A 198 5.96 9.25 3.94
C VAL A 198 6.46 8.29 2.89
N LEU A 199 6.59 7.02 3.22
CA LEU A 199 7.00 5.99 2.28
C LEU A 199 5.77 5.18 1.84
N VAL A 200 5.47 5.24 0.55
CA VAL A 200 4.47 4.38 -0.07
C VAL A 200 5.07 3.00 -0.28
N ILE A 201 4.43 1.97 0.27
CA ILE A 201 4.88 0.58 0.25
C ILE A 201 3.91 -0.30 -0.54
N PRO A 202 4.35 -1.39 -1.18
CA PRO A 202 3.45 -2.33 -1.83
C PRO A 202 2.49 -2.99 -0.84
N ASP A 203 1.29 -3.35 -1.30
CA ASP A 203 0.32 -4.13 -0.51
C ASP A 203 0.82 -5.50 -0.07
N VAL A 204 1.52 -6.19 -0.98
CA VAL A 204 2.28 -7.42 -0.71
C VAL A 204 3.73 -7.01 -0.48
N TYR A 205 4.13 -6.93 0.79
CA TYR A 205 5.43 -6.41 1.19
C TYR A 205 6.30 -7.45 1.89
N ASN A 206 7.62 -7.26 1.79
CA ASN A 206 8.60 -7.99 2.56
C ASN A 206 8.99 -7.18 3.81
N ARG A 207 8.74 -7.75 4.99
CA ARG A 207 9.00 -7.09 6.29
C ARG A 207 10.48 -6.73 6.48
N THR A 208 11.40 -7.58 6.01
CA THR A 208 12.83 -7.30 6.07
C THR A 208 13.16 -6.06 5.25
N TYR A 209 12.64 -5.95 4.03
CA TYR A 209 12.90 -4.78 3.17
C TYR A 209 12.32 -3.51 3.79
N LEU A 210 11.12 -3.58 4.38
CA LEU A 210 10.52 -2.44 5.08
C LEU A 210 11.38 -1.97 6.26
N ARG A 211 11.92 -2.90 7.06
CA ARG A 211 12.82 -2.57 8.17
C ARG A 211 14.08 -1.86 7.66
N GLU A 212 14.70 -2.37 6.60
CA GLU A 212 15.89 -1.74 6.02
C GLU A 212 15.58 -0.35 5.43
N LEU A 213 14.40 -0.15 4.81
CA LEU A 213 13.95 1.16 4.33
C LEU A 213 13.70 2.16 5.46
N MET A 214 13.13 1.69 6.59
CA MET A 214 12.96 2.52 7.77
C MET A 214 14.29 2.97 8.34
N TYR A 215 15.24 2.05 8.45
CA TYR A 215 16.59 2.35 8.87
C TYR A 215 17.29 3.32 7.90
N LEU A 216 17.13 3.13 6.60
CA LEU A 216 17.64 4.05 5.58
C LEU A 216 17.09 5.48 5.78
N LEU A 217 15.78 5.63 5.92
CA LEU A 217 15.15 6.96 6.03
C LEU A 217 15.47 7.65 7.36
N LEU A 218 15.32 6.94 8.49
CA LEU A 218 15.47 7.53 9.82
C LEU A 218 16.92 7.66 10.27
N CYS A 219 17.75 6.65 10.03
CA CYS A 219 19.11 6.58 10.57
C CYS A 219 20.19 7.00 9.58
N LYS A 220 20.08 6.62 8.29
CA LYS A 220 21.10 6.97 7.28
C LYS A 220 20.86 8.35 6.69
N MET A 221 19.66 8.61 6.18
CA MET A 221 19.29 9.91 5.60
C MET A 221 18.98 10.96 6.67
N GLY A 222 18.49 10.54 7.84
CA GLY A 222 18.30 11.44 8.99
C GLY A 222 16.96 12.18 9.00
N PHE A 223 15.89 11.61 8.45
CA PHE A 223 14.54 12.17 8.60
C PHE A 223 14.10 12.16 10.07
N GLY A 224 13.41 13.23 10.52
CA GLY A 224 12.98 13.34 11.93
C GLY A 224 11.90 12.32 12.30
N SER A 225 11.05 11.96 11.35
CA SER A 225 10.05 10.90 11.51
C SER A 225 9.65 10.30 10.16
N CYS A 226 9.16 9.06 10.17
CA CYS A 226 8.69 8.39 8.99
C CYS A 226 7.31 7.76 9.20
N PHE A 227 6.54 7.72 8.12
CA PHE A 227 5.20 7.15 8.07
C PHE A 227 5.10 6.21 6.86
N LEU A 228 4.65 4.97 7.06
CA LEU A 228 4.44 4.01 5.97
C LEU A 228 2.97 3.98 5.55
N VAL A 229 2.71 3.96 4.25
CA VAL A 229 1.36 3.80 3.70
C VAL A 229 1.36 2.75 2.60
N GLN A 230 0.39 1.84 2.64
CA GLN A 230 0.19 0.88 1.57
C GLN A 230 -0.31 1.56 0.29
N ASP A 231 0.22 1.18 -0.88
CA ASP A 231 -0.06 1.80 -2.17
C ASP A 231 -1.54 1.80 -2.54
N HIS A 232 -2.26 0.71 -2.29
CA HIS A 232 -3.69 0.62 -2.60
C HIS A 232 -4.56 1.43 -1.62
N VAL A 233 -4.18 1.47 -0.33
CA VAL A 233 -4.83 2.37 0.65
C VAL A 233 -4.60 3.82 0.23
N ALA A 234 -3.37 4.18 -0.13
CA ALA A 234 -3.07 5.51 -0.65
C ALA A 234 -3.89 5.79 -1.92
N ALA A 235 -4.05 4.82 -2.81
CA ALA A 235 -4.86 4.99 -4.03
C ALA A 235 -6.33 5.32 -3.72
N THR A 236 -6.97 4.69 -2.72
CA THR A 236 -8.36 5.02 -2.38
C THR A 236 -8.50 6.44 -1.83
N PHE A 237 -7.58 6.90 -0.96
CA PHE A 237 -7.52 8.31 -0.53
C PHE A 237 -7.28 9.27 -1.70
N GLY A 238 -6.38 8.90 -2.62
CA GLY A 238 -6.07 9.69 -3.81
C GLY A 238 -7.26 9.81 -4.77
N SER A 239 -8.10 8.77 -4.84
CA SER A 239 -9.32 8.75 -5.66
C SER A 239 -10.53 9.36 -4.95
N GLY A 240 -10.50 9.45 -3.61
CA GLY A 240 -11.64 9.91 -2.82
C GLY A 240 -12.70 8.82 -2.59
N LEU A 241 -12.28 7.55 -2.60
CA LEU A 241 -13.16 6.40 -2.43
C LEU A 241 -13.00 5.83 -1.01
N SER A 242 -14.10 5.54 -0.33
CA SER A 242 -14.07 4.86 0.98
C SER A 242 -13.79 3.37 0.83
N TYR A 243 -14.23 2.77 -0.26
CA TYR A 243 -13.96 1.38 -0.61
C TYR A 243 -13.70 1.24 -2.12
N ALA A 244 -12.84 0.29 -2.47
CA ALA A 244 -12.62 -0.13 -3.85
C ALA A 244 -11.86 -1.46 -3.91
N CYS A 245 -12.11 -2.26 -4.95
CA CYS A 245 -11.13 -3.24 -5.41
C CYS A 245 -10.06 -2.49 -6.22
N VAL A 246 -8.87 -2.32 -5.65
CA VAL A 246 -7.79 -1.55 -6.26
C VAL A 246 -6.92 -2.46 -7.11
N VAL A 247 -6.67 -2.04 -8.34
CA VAL A 247 -5.87 -2.72 -9.35
C VAL A 247 -4.75 -1.79 -9.78
N ASP A 248 -3.53 -1.98 -9.28
CA ASP A 248 -2.35 -1.21 -9.70
C ASP A 248 -1.60 -1.94 -10.80
N VAL A 249 -1.69 -1.45 -12.04
CA VAL A 249 -0.88 -1.94 -13.16
C VAL A 249 0.36 -1.06 -13.31
N GLY A 250 1.48 -1.54 -12.79
CA GLY A 250 2.77 -0.88 -12.86
C GLY A 250 3.54 -1.20 -14.14
N ASP A 251 4.86 -0.96 -14.10
CA ASP A 251 5.72 -1.27 -15.24
C ASP A 251 6.09 -2.76 -15.30
N GLN A 252 6.49 -3.37 -14.18
CA GLN A 252 6.95 -4.75 -14.15
C GLN A 252 6.09 -5.67 -13.26
N LYS A 253 5.12 -5.09 -12.55
CA LYS A 253 4.21 -5.80 -11.64
C LYS A 253 2.80 -5.25 -11.76
N THR A 254 1.84 -6.11 -11.47
CA THR A 254 0.44 -5.77 -11.31
C THR A 254 -0.03 -6.26 -9.94
N SER A 255 -0.71 -5.44 -9.15
CA SER A 255 -1.26 -5.85 -7.85
C SER A 255 -2.76 -5.63 -7.77
N VAL A 256 -3.44 -6.52 -7.05
CA VAL A 256 -4.87 -6.41 -6.78
C VAL A 256 -5.12 -6.61 -5.28
N SER A 257 -5.98 -5.78 -4.70
CA SER A 257 -6.50 -5.99 -3.34
C SER A 257 -7.81 -5.23 -3.13
N CYS A 258 -8.55 -5.63 -2.10
CA CYS A 258 -9.76 -4.96 -1.68
C CYS A 258 -9.47 -4.05 -0.48
N VAL A 259 -9.87 -2.78 -0.58
CA VAL A 259 -9.70 -1.77 0.46
C VAL A 259 -11.06 -1.26 0.91
N GLU A 260 -11.33 -1.26 2.21
CA GLU A 260 -12.51 -0.65 2.83
C GLU A 260 -12.07 0.18 4.02
N ASP A 261 -12.57 1.43 4.09
CA ASP A 261 -12.31 2.39 5.16
C ASP A 261 -10.82 2.57 5.46
N GLY A 262 -9.97 2.62 4.42
CA GLY A 262 -8.53 2.77 4.58
C GLY A 262 -7.80 1.51 5.10
N ILE A 263 -8.45 0.36 5.08
CA ILE A 263 -7.87 -0.93 5.45
C ILE A 263 -7.83 -1.84 4.22
N CYS A 264 -6.64 -2.32 3.87
CA CYS A 264 -6.47 -3.33 2.83
C CYS A 264 -6.63 -4.74 3.42
N HIS A 265 -7.57 -5.53 2.90
CA HIS A 265 -7.87 -6.88 3.38
C HIS A 265 -6.76 -7.88 3.02
N PRO A 266 -6.04 -8.49 3.98
CA PRO A 266 -4.88 -9.34 3.70
C PRO A 266 -5.14 -10.50 2.75
N ASN A 267 -6.28 -11.19 2.90
CA ASN A 267 -6.64 -12.36 2.10
C ASN A 267 -6.91 -12.02 0.63
N THR A 268 -7.15 -10.76 0.31
CA THR A 268 -7.45 -10.31 -1.06
C THR A 268 -6.20 -9.92 -1.85
N ARG A 269 -5.07 -9.74 -1.17
CA ARG A 269 -3.84 -9.21 -1.76
C ARG A 269 -3.17 -10.21 -2.67
N VAL A 270 -2.93 -9.80 -3.90
CA VAL A 270 -2.15 -10.55 -4.88
C VAL A 270 -1.26 -9.62 -5.69
N ARG A 271 -0.04 -10.07 -5.97
CA ARG A 271 0.88 -9.44 -6.91
C ARG A 271 1.25 -10.44 -8.01
N LEU A 272 1.21 -9.94 -9.24
CA LEU A 272 1.49 -10.63 -10.48
C LEU A 272 2.74 -10.02 -11.10
N ASP A 273 3.61 -10.88 -11.60
CA ASP A 273 4.93 -10.51 -12.12
C ASP A 273 4.88 -10.08 -13.60
N TYR A 274 3.88 -9.27 -13.97
CA TYR A 274 3.79 -8.62 -15.28
C TYR A 274 3.20 -7.22 -15.20
N GLY A 275 3.55 -6.35 -16.14
CA GLY A 275 3.01 -4.99 -16.25
C GLY A 275 3.23 -4.35 -17.63
N GLY A 276 3.26 -3.02 -17.67
CA GLY A 276 3.38 -2.25 -18.91
C GLY A 276 4.69 -2.44 -19.69
N GLY A 277 5.76 -2.87 -19.03
CA GLY A 277 7.04 -3.23 -19.63
C GLY A 277 6.96 -4.56 -20.37
N ASP A 278 6.28 -5.55 -19.82
CA ASP A 278 6.04 -6.84 -20.49
C ASP A 278 5.13 -6.63 -21.72
N ILE A 279 4.10 -5.76 -21.63
CA ILE A 279 3.30 -5.34 -22.79
C ILE A 279 4.18 -4.69 -23.86
N THR A 280 5.16 -3.87 -23.46
CA THR A 280 6.10 -3.23 -24.41
C THR A 280 6.93 -4.28 -25.14
N GLN A 281 7.39 -5.32 -24.45
CA GLN A 281 8.14 -6.42 -25.08
C GLN A 281 7.28 -7.20 -26.09
N ILE A 282 6.04 -7.51 -25.73
CA ILE A 282 5.10 -8.17 -26.65
C ILE A 282 4.79 -7.28 -27.85
N PHE A 283 4.60 -5.98 -27.62
CA PHE A 283 4.36 -5.04 -28.70
C PHE A 283 5.54 -4.97 -29.66
N TYR A 284 6.78 -4.91 -29.15
CA TYR A 284 7.98 -4.96 -29.98
C TYR A 284 8.06 -6.24 -30.82
N TRP A 285 7.80 -7.41 -30.23
CA TRP A 285 7.74 -8.66 -30.99
C TRP A 285 6.69 -8.66 -32.10
N LEU A 286 5.50 -8.12 -31.83
CA LEU A 286 4.44 -8.02 -32.83
C LEU A 286 4.81 -7.03 -33.95
N LEU A 287 5.43 -5.89 -33.62
CA LEU A 287 5.96 -4.95 -34.62
C LEU A 287 7.01 -5.63 -35.51
N GLN A 288 7.91 -6.44 -34.94
CA GLN A 288 8.89 -7.21 -35.72
C GLN A 288 8.19 -8.16 -36.72
N LYS A 289 7.10 -8.82 -36.32
CA LYS A 289 6.28 -9.66 -37.21
C LYS A 289 5.61 -8.86 -38.34
N CYS A 290 5.23 -7.62 -38.06
CA CYS A 290 4.73 -6.65 -39.04
C CYS A 290 5.85 -5.94 -39.84
N ALA A 291 7.08 -6.47 -39.82
CA ALA A 291 8.26 -5.94 -40.49
C ALA A 291 8.58 -4.48 -40.10
N PHE A 292 8.70 -4.22 -38.79
CA PHE A 292 9.01 -2.92 -38.21
C PHE A 292 10.08 -2.15 -39.02
N PRO A 293 9.80 -0.91 -39.49
CA PRO A 293 10.70 -0.19 -40.40
C PRO A 293 12.08 0.15 -39.80
N TYR A 294 12.18 0.35 -38.49
CA TYR A 294 13.45 0.58 -37.80
C TYR A 294 14.12 -0.75 -37.45
N LYS A 295 15.00 -1.23 -38.34
CA LYS A 295 15.56 -2.59 -38.32
C LYS A 295 16.62 -2.80 -37.25
N GLU A 296 17.32 -1.73 -36.88
CA GLU A 296 18.41 -1.75 -35.90
C GLU A 296 17.90 -1.63 -34.45
N CYS A 297 16.58 -1.43 -34.26
CA CYS A 297 15.94 -1.35 -32.96
C CYS A 297 16.28 -2.58 -32.09
N SER A 298 16.77 -2.36 -30.88
CA SER A 298 17.07 -3.43 -29.92
C SER A 298 16.50 -3.14 -28.53
N ASP A 299 15.92 -4.16 -27.90
CA ASP A 299 15.45 -4.12 -26.51
C ASP A 299 16.60 -4.04 -25.47
N SER A 300 17.85 -4.26 -25.90
CA SER A 300 19.04 -4.01 -25.09
C SER A 300 19.49 -2.55 -25.07
N ASN A 301 19.07 -1.75 -26.05
CA ASN A 301 19.43 -0.35 -26.15
C ASN A 301 18.42 0.51 -25.37
N LYS A 302 18.90 1.22 -24.34
CA LYS A 302 18.06 2.06 -23.47
C LYS A 302 17.21 3.10 -24.22
N LEU A 303 17.72 3.74 -25.28
CA LEU A 303 16.95 4.74 -26.03
C LEU A 303 15.88 4.09 -26.91
N ASP A 304 16.18 2.94 -27.50
CA ASP A 304 15.20 2.15 -28.24
C ASP A 304 14.09 1.65 -27.30
N THR A 305 14.43 1.22 -26.08
CA THR A 305 13.41 0.83 -25.10
C THR A 305 12.48 1.98 -24.72
N MET A 306 13.01 3.20 -24.57
CA MET A 306 12.18 4.39 -24.30
C MET A 306 11.29 4.73 -25.51
N LEU A 307 11.80 4.58 -26.73
CA LEU A 307 10.99 4.70 -27.94
C LEU A 307 9.87 3.67 -27.96
N LEU A 308 10.16 2.39 -27.73
CA LEU A 308 9.16 1.31 -27.74
C LEU A 308 8.05 1.55 -26.71
N ARG A 309 8.39 2.05 -25.52
CA ARG A 309 7.40 2.44 -24.50
C ARG A 309 6.48 3.55 -24.98
N LYS A 310 7.06 4.57 -25.62
CA LYS A 310 6.29 5.66 -26.23
C LYS A 310 5.39 5.15 -27.37
N LEU A 311 5.91 4.30 -28.26
CA LEU A 311 5.09 3.72 -29.32
C LEU A 311 3.92 2.90 -28.77
N LYS A 312 4.14 2.13 -27.70
CA LYS A 312 3.06 1.42 -26.99
C LYS A 312 2.01 2.41 -26.48
N GLU A 313 2.42 3.50 -25.83
CA GLU A 313 1.50 4.51 -25.30
C GLU A 313 0.74 5.26 -26.41
N ASP A 314 1.38 5.55 -27.53
CA ASP A 314 0.80 6.30 -28.65
C ASP A 314 -0.10 5.43 -29.56
N PHE A 315 0.24 4.15 -29.74
CA PHE A 315 -0.39 3.29 -30.76
C PHE A 315 -1.36 2.26 -30.18
N CYS A 316 -1.11 1.72 -28.98
CA CYS A 316 -1.93 0.64 -28.45
C CYS A 316 -3.30 1.12 -27.94
N HIS A 317 -4.30 0.26 -28.09
CA HIS A 317 -5.68 0.52 -27.67
C HIS A 317 -6.40 -0.79 -27.34
N VAL A 318 -7.52 -0.71 -26.63
CA VAL A 318 -8.47 -1.83 -26.44
C VAL A 318 -9.85 -1.37 -26.89
N ASN A 319 -9.92 -0.95 -28.15
CA ASN A 319 -11.13 -0.49 -28.82
C ASN A 319 -11.47 -1.43 -29.98
N LEU A 320 -12.63 -2.08 -29.91
CA LEU A 320 -13.08 -3.07 -30.90
C LEU A 320 -13.48 -2.45 -32.25
N ASP A 321 -13.80 -1.16 -32.27
CA ASP A 321 -14.16 -0.43 -33.48
C ASP A 321 -12.93 -0.09 -34.33
N VAL A 322 -11.75 -0.14 -33.73
CA VAL A 322 -10.48 0.04 -34.42
C VAL A 322 -10.03 -1.31 -35.01
N CYS A 323 -10.10 -1.40 -36.34
CA CYS A 323 -9.71 -2.56 -37.13
C CYS A 323 -9.14 -2.12 -38.48
N GLY A 324 -8.42 -3.03 -39.15
CA GLY A 324 -7.76 -2.75 -40.41
C GLY A 324 -6.42 -2.04 -40.24
N SER A 325 -5.81 -1.69 -41.37
CA SER A 325 -4.50 -1.04 -41.41
C SER A 325 -4.63 0.46 -41.13
N GLN A 326 -3.88 0.95 -40.15
CA GLN A 326 -3.76 2.37 -39.82
C GLN A 326 -2.35 2.86 -40.08
N GLU A 327 -2.22 4.00 -40.75
CA GLU A 327 -0.94 4.67 -40.90
C GLU A 327 -0.64 5.52 -39.65
N LYS A 328 0.57 5.38 -39.14
CA LYS A 328 1.12 6.10 -37.99
C LYS A 328 2.54 6.58 -38.35
N SER A 329 3.09 7.46 -37.54
CA SER A 329 4.48 7.86 -37.67
C SER A 329 5.15 8.08 -36.32
N PHE A 330 6.48 8.01 -36.33
CA PHE A 330 7.29 8.31 -35.16
C PHE A 330 8.64 8.91 -35.56
N MET A 331 9.26 9.62 -34.61
CA MET A 331 10.58 10.23 -34.79
C MET A 331 11.62 9.44 -34.00
N LEU A 332 12.71 9.06 -34.67
CA LEU A 332 13.91 8.51 -34.05
C LEU A 332 14.92 9.65 -33.88
N LYS A 333 15.13 10.07 -32.63
CA LYS A 333 16.14 11.07 -32.26
C LYS A 333 17.04 10.49 -31.19
N GLN A 334 18.28 10.19 -31.55
CA GLN A 334 19.29 9.66 -30.65
C GLN A 334 20.60 10.46 -30.78
N PRO A 335 21.36 10.66 -29.69
CA PRO A 335 22.65 11.33 -29.77
C PRO A 335 23.63 10.54 -30.65
N GLY A 336 24.45 11.26 -31.43
CA GLY A 336 25.41 10.68 -32.37
C GLY A 336 24.80 10.07 -33.64
N MET A 337 23.47 10.09 -33.79
CA MET A 337 22.76 9.56 -34.96
C MET A 337 21.98 10.66 -35.69
N PRO A 338 21.77 10.54 -37.01
CA PRO A 338 20.83 11.41 -37.73
C PRO A 338 19.40 11.24 -37.20
N VAL A 339 18.59 12.30 -37.32
CA VAL A 339 17.18 12.27 -36.91
C VAL A 339 16.35 11.76 -38.09
N TYR A 340 15.60 10.70 -37.85
CA TYR A 340 14.72 10.09 -38.84
C TYR A 340 13.25 10.22 -38.46
N HIS A 341 12.41 10.41 -39.46
CA HIS A 341 10.97 10.27 -39.37
C HIS A 341 10.55 9.00 -40.09
N PHE A 342 9.86 8.11 -39.37
CA PHE A 342 9.39 6.84 -39.90
C PHE A 342 7.87 6.88 -40.07
N THR A 343 7.40 6.46 -41.24
CA THR A 343 5.99 6.12 -41.46
C THR A 343 5.82 4.60 -41.32
N ILE A 344 4.79 4.17 -40.61
CA ILE A 344 4.50 2.77 -40.33
C ILE A 344 3.01 2.52 -40.47
N GLN A 345 2.64 1.36 -41.04
CA GLN A 345 1.30 0.82 -40.90
C GLN A 345 1.25 -0.12 -39.70
N VAL A 346 0.18 0.00 -38.93
CA VAL A 346 -0.14 -0.87 -37.80
C VAL A 346 -1.55 -1.43 -37.92
N GLY A 347 -1.80 -2.58 -37.31
CA GLY A 347 -3.11 -3.22 -37.27
C GLY A 347 -3.41 -3.83 -35.90
N ASP A 348 -3.76 -5.12 -35.89
CA ASP A 348 -4.24 -5.82 -34.70
C ASP A 348 -3.18 -5.95 -33.59
N GLU A 349 -1.89 -5.78 -33.89
CA GLU A 349 -0.82 -5.75 -32.89
C GLU A 349 -1.05 -4.70 -31.79
N CYS A 350 -1.69 -3.58 -32.12
CA CYS A 350 -1.99 -2.49 -31.20
C CYS A 350 -3.05 -2.86 -30.15
N ILE A 351 -3.91 -3.84 -30.45
CA ILE A 351 -4.90 -4.37 -29.50
C ILE A 351 -4.46 -5.70 -28.87
N VAL A 352 -3.77 -6.54 -29.63
CA VAL A 352 -3.25 -7.83 -29.12
C VAL A 352 -2.22 -7.61 -28.01
N ALA A 353 -1.34 -6.61 -28.13
CA ALA A 353 -0.33 -6.33 -27.10
C ALA A 353 -0.96 -6.01 -25.73
N PRO A 354 -1.87 -5.01 -25.57
CA PRO A 354 -2.55 -4.77 -24.29
C PRO A 354 -3.37 -5.94 -23.76
N LEU A 355 -3.97 -6.75 -24.65
CA LEU A 355 -4.79 -7.89 -24.25
C LEU A 355 -3.99 -9.03 -23.61
N SER A 356 -2.67 -9.01 -23.68
CA SER A 356 -1.80 -9.89 -22.90
C SER A 356 -2.07 -9.82 -21.38
N LEU A 357 -2.56 -8.69 -20.85
CA LEU A 357 -3.02 -8.59 -19.44
C LEU A 357 -4.13 -9.60 -19.08
N PHE A 358 -4.96 -9.99 -20.05
CA PHE A 358 -6.05 -10.95 -19.87
C PHE A 358 -5.74 -12.33 -20.46
N ASN A 359 -4.61 -12.43 -21.16
CA ASN A 359 -4.12 -13.63 -21.82
C ASN A 359 -2.61 -13.74 -21.58
N PRO A 360 -2.19 -13.94 -20.30
CA PRO A 360 -0.80 -13.77 -19.89
C PRO A 360 0.15 -14.84 -20.43
N GLU A 361 -0.38 -15.91 -21.05
CA GLU A 361 0.43 -16.85 -21.85
C GLU A 361 1.24 -16.14 -22.94
N LEU A 362 0.75 -14.99 -23.43
CA LEU A 362 1.51 -14.14 -24.36
C LEU A 362 2.81 -13.59 -23.77
N PHE A 363 2.89 -13.38 -22.45
CA PHE A 363 4.12 -12.94 -21.81
C PHE A 363 5.19 -14.04 -21.75
N GLY A 364 4.76 -15.31 -21.88
CA GLY A 364 5.65 -16.47 -21.87
C GLY A 364 6.51 -16.57 -20.62
N ILE A 365 6.07 -16.05 -19.47
CA ILE A 365 6.85 -16.03 -18.23
C ILE A 365 7.11 -17.49 -17.78
N THR A 366 8.35 -17.97 -17.94
CA THR A 366 8.80 -19.29 -17.49
C THR A 366 9.55 -19.18 -16.17
N GLY A 367 9.32 -20.11 -15.25
CA GLY A 367 9.84 -20.10 -13.87
C GLY A 367 8.79 -20.58 -12.87
N THR A 368 9.05 -20.46 -11.56
CA THR A 368 7.98 -20.55 -10.55
C THR A 368 6.90 -19.56 -10.96
N LYS A 369 5.70 -20.07 -11.28
CA LYS A 369 4.56 -19.32 -11.82
C LYS A 369 4.07 -18.32 -10.77
N ALA A 370 4.81 -17.21 -10.66
CA ALA A 370 4.99 -16.43 -9.45
C ALA A 370 3.82 -15.49 -9.20
N LEU A 371 2.77 -16.09 -8.66
CA LEU A 371 1.77 -15.37 -7.90
C LEU A 371 2.31 -15.13 -6.48
N HIS A 372 2.38 -13.87 -6.08
CA HIS A 372 2.80 -13.50 -4.73
C HIS A 372 1.60 -13.07 -3.91
N THR A 373 1.37 -13.74 -2.78
CA THR A 373 0.37 -13.36 -1.79
C THR A 373 1.06 -12.91 -0.51
N GLN A 374 0.35 -12.17 0.34
CA GLN A 374 0.88 -11.84 1.65
C GLN A 374 1.00 -13.12 2.48
N LYS A 375 2.23 -13.59 2.71
CA LYS A 375 2.48 -14.74 3.59
C LYS A 375 2.00 -14.41 4.99
N ILE A 376 1.30 -15.37 5.61
CA ILE A 376 0.98 -15.32 7.03
C ILE A 376 2.31 -15.28 7.79
N SER A 377 2.45 -14.34 8.72
CA SER A 377 3.63 -14.29 9.60
C SER A 377 3.79 -15.68 10.22
N THR A 378 4.93 -16.33 10.04
CA THR A 378 5.21 -17.63 10.70
C THR A 378 5.68 -17.45 12.14
N GLY A 379 5.70 -16.21 12.61
CA GLY A 379 6.42 -15.80 13.80
C GLY A 379 7.92 -15.73 13.54
N ASP A 380 8.61 -14.80 14.19
CA ASP A 380 10.06 -14.76 14.22
C ASP A 380 10.54 -15.54 15.46
N PRO A 381 11.22 -16.70 15.31
CA PRO A 381 11.72 -17.46 16.45
C PRO A 381 12.80 -16.73 17.26
N GLU A 382 13.42 -15.69 16.69
CA GLU A 382 14.39 -14.83 17.37
C GLU A 382 13.70 -13.64 18.07
N ASP A 383 12.39 -13.42 17.88
CA ASP A 383 11.63 -12.36 18.56
C ASP A 383 10.86 -12.90 19.79
N PRO A 384 11.30 -12.60 21.02
CA PRO A 384 10.63 -13.03 22.25
C PRO A 384 9.25 -12.38 22.46
N HIS A 385 8.87 -11.39 21.65
CA HIS A 385 7.60 -10.67 21.69
C HIS A 385 6.68 -10.95 20.49
N ASP A 386 7.08 -11.84 19.58
CA ASP A 386 6.23 -12.23 18.46
C ASP A 386 4.93 -12.87 18.95
N GLU A 387 3.79 -12.46 18.38
CA GLU A 387 2.46 -12.88 18.85
C GLU A 387 2.26 -14.40 18.72
N LEU A 388 2.83 -15.02 17.69
CA LEU A 388 2.75 -16.46 17.46
C LEU A 388 3.72 -17.20 18.37
N TYR A 389 4.94 -16.67 18.56
CA TYR A 389 5.89 -17.18 19.55
C TYR A 389 5.33 -17.14 20.98
N LEU A 390 4.80 -15.99 21.40
CA LEU A 390 4.15 -15.81 22.69
C LEU A 390 2.92 -16.72 22.83
N ARG A 391 2.13 -16.89 21.77
CA ARG A 391 0.97 -17.80 21.76
C ARG A 391 1.39 -19.26 21.86
N ASP A 392 2.46 -19.66 21.19
CA ASP A 392 3.01 -21.02 21.24
C ASP A 392 3.69 -21.32 22.58
N ILE A 393 4.36 -20.34 23.20
CA ILE A 393 4.82 -20.43 24.59
C ILE A 393 3.62 -20.56 25.53
N ARG A 394 2.55 -19.77 25.35
CA ARG A 394 1.33 -19.88 26.17
C ARG A 394 0.67 -21.25 26.05
N LYS A 395 0.64 -21.82 24.84
CA LYS A 395 0.15 -23.19 24.60
C LYS A 395 1.05 -24.25 25.24
N LYS A 396 2.37 -24.10 25.14
CA LYS A 396 3.34 -25.02 25.78
C LYS A 396 3.31 -24.96 27.30
N VAL A 397 3.11 -23.78 27.88
CA VAL A 397 2.94 -23.58 29.32
C VAL A 397 1.61 -24.17 29.81
N GLY A 398 0.52 -24.01 29.05
CA GLY A 398 -0.78 -24.63 29.34
C GLY A 398 -0.77 -26.18 29.23
N MET A 399 0.06 -26.76 28.36
CA MET A 399 0.28 -28.22 28.31
C MET A 399 1.10 -28.75 29.48
N LYS A 400 1.87 -27.89 30.17
CA LYS A 400 2.70 -28.29 31.32
C LYS A 400 1.91 -28.30 32.63
N GLU A 401 0.82 -27.54 32.72
CA GLU A 401 -0.11 -27.57 33.86
C GLU A 401 -1.16 -28.70 33.77
N SER A 402 -1.29 -29.36 32.61
CA SER A 402 -2.28 -30.41 32.37
C SER A 402 -1.71 -31.83 32.43
N MET A 403 -0.52 -32.02 33.01
CA MET A 403 0.10 -33.34 33.07
C MET A 403 0.62 -33.69 34.48
N GLU A 404 -0.30 -34.19 35.32
CA GLU A 404 -0.02 -35.30 36.22
C GLU A 404 -1.17 -36.35 36.15
N PRO A 405 -0.88 -37.64 36.37
CA PRO A 405 -1.58 -38.72 35.70
C PRO A 405 -2.50 -39.53 36.62
N SER A 406 -3.62 -40.02 36.09
CA SER A 406 -4.20 -41.28 36.57
C SER A 406 -4.64 -42.12 35.37
N ALA A 407 -3.93 -43.21 35.20
CA ALA A 407 -4.14 -44.24 34.21
C ALA A 407 -5.44 -45.02 34.46
N SER A 408 -6.25 -45.18 33.43
CA SER A 408 -7.01 -46.42 33.10
C SER A 408 -8.11 -46.08 32.09
N ASP A 409 -7.87 -46.38 30.82
CA ASP A 409 -8.66 -47.37 30.06
C ASP A 409 -8.65 -47.06 28.56
N LEU A 410 -8.14 -48.06 27.86
CA LEU A 410 -8.05 -48.18 26.43
C LEU A 410 -9.33 -48.81 25.86
N LEU A 411 -9.52 -48.56 24.56
CA LEU A 411 -10.27 -49.33 23.55
C LEU A 411 -11.76 -49.01 23.38
N SER A 412 -12.11 -48.42 22.23
CA SER A 412 -12.79 -49.16 21.14
C SER A 412 -13.17 -48.22 19.99
N GLU A 413 -12.89 -48.69 18.78
CA GLU A 413 -13.31 -48.16 17.48
C GLU A 413 -14.84 -48.18 17.28
N GLY A 414 -15.34 -47.40 16.32
CA GLY A 414 -16.63 -47.68 15.66
C GLY A 414 -17.32 -46.49 15.01
N TYR A 415 -17.30 -46.45 13.67
CA TYR A 415 -18.01 -45.52 12.77
C TYR A 415 -19.55 -45.65 12.80
N LEU A 416 -20.29 -44.52 12.71
CA LEU A 416 -21.34 -44.17 11.72
C LEU A 416 -22.43 -43.21 12.25
N GLU A 417 -22.74 -42.28 11.34
CA GLU A 417 -23.78 -41.25 11.21
C GLU A 417 -25.13 -41.43 11.95
N SER A 418 -25.65 -40.32 12.50
CA SER A 418 -26.80 -39.55 11.92
C SER A 418 -27.71 -38.88 12.98
N GLN A 419 -28.19 -37.69 12.59
CA GLN A 419 -29.40 -36.97 13.03
C GLN A 419 -29.46 -36.18 14.37
N GLN A 420 -29.74 -34.87 14.17
CA GLN A 420 -30.72 -34.03 14.87
C GLN A 420 -30.57 -33.79 16.39
N GLY A 421 -30.15 -32.57 16.75
CA GLY A 421 -30.48 -31.87 18.00
C GLY A 421 -31.01 -30.48 17.64
N ASN A 422 -32.24 -30.08 17.98
CA ASN A 422 -32.74 -29.68 19.30
C ASN A 422 -31.89 -28.58 19.99
N VAL A 423 -32.16 -27.35 19.56
CA VAL A 423 -32.43 -26.10 20.30
C VAL A 423 -32.13 -26.08 21.82
N ASN A 424 -31.34 -25.05 22.18
CA ASN A 424 -31.08 -24.36 23.46
C ASN A 424 -30.00 -24.93 24.40
N ASP A 425 -28.87 -24.22 24.49
CA ASP A 425 -28.67 -23.29 25.61
C ASP A 425 -27.64 -22.19 25.24
N ASP A 426 -27.94 -20.98 25.69
CA ASP A 426 -27.19 -19.75 25.48
C ASP A 426 -25.85 -19.77 26.22
N ASP A 427 -24.74 -19.80 25.46
CA ASP A 427 -23.43 -19.44 25.97
C ASP A 427 -22.97 -18.12 25.34
N ILE A 428 -22.53 -17.24 26.24
CA ILE A 428 -22.08 -15.87 25.99
C ILE A 428 -20.82 -15.92 25.12
N VAL A 429 -20.98 -15.66 23.82
CA VAL A 429 -19.88 -15.31 22.92
C VAL A 429 -19.40 -13.90 23.29
N VAL A 430 -18.31 -13.84 24.06
CA VAL A 430 -17.31 -12.80 23.84
C VAL A 430 -16.85 -12.92 22.39
N ASP A 431 -16.84 -11.81 21.64
CA ASP A 431 -16.16 -11.68 20.33
C ASP A 431 -14.65 -11.92 20.52
N ALA A 432 -14.28 -13.16 20.84
CA ALA A 432 -13.05 -13.72 20.35
C ALA A 432 -13.25 -13.78 18.84
N MET A 433 -12.38 -13.09 18.08
CA MET A 433 -12.18 -13.47 16.69
C MET A 433 -12.13 -15.00 16.67
N ASP A 434 -13.08 -15.61 15.96
CA ASP A 434 -13.17 -17.05 15.83
C ASP A 434 -11.75 -17.61 15.64
N PRO A 435 -11.41 -18.74 16.26
CA PRO A 435 -10.25 -19.45 15.82
C PRO A 435 -10.45 -19.63 14.32
N VAL A 436 -9.58 -18.99 13.53
CA VAL A 436 -9.26 -19.51 12.22
C VAL A 436 -8.64 -20.87 12.54
N ALA A 437 -9.51 -21.87 12.74
CA ALA A 437 -9.26 -23.21 12.28
C ALA A 437 -8.63 -23.04 10.89
N PRO A 438 -7.69 -23.89 10.48
CA PRO A 438 -7.20 -23.87 9.11
C PRO A 438 -8.34 -24.32 8.17
N ALA A 439 -9.43 -23.56 8.10
CA ALA A 439 -10.18 -23.34 6.88
C ALA A 439 -9.11 -22.93 5.89
N SER A 440 -8.77 -23.87 5.02
CA SER A 440 -7.87 -23.73 3.89
C SER A 440 -7.86 -22.27 3.43
N VAL A 441 -6.76 -21.56 3.69
CA VAL A 441 -6.50 -20.29 3.02
C VAL A 441 -6.62 -20.64 1.55
N ARG A 442 -7.71 -20.20 0.91
CA ARG A 442 -7.96 -20.53 -0.49
C ARG A 442 -6.85 -19.86 -1.28
N GLU A 443 -5.79 -20.59 -1.58
CA GLU A 443 -4.73 -20.12 -2.45
C GLU A 443 -5.36 -19.67 -3.76
N PHE A 444 -4.83 -18.61 -4.38
CA PHE A 444 -5.29 -18.21 -5.71
C PHE A 444 -5.11 -19.40 -6.65
N VAL A 445 -6.22 -19.78 -7.28
CA VAL A 445 -6.27 -20.99 -8.09
C VAL A 445 -5.75 -20.64 -9.46
N THR A 446 -4.68 -21.31 -9.86
CA THR A 446 -4.15 -21.31 -11.23
C THR A 446 -4.08 -22.74 -11.72
N ASN A 447 -4.42 -22.97 -12.99
CA ASN A 447 -4.19 -24.30 -13.57
C ASN A 447 -2.68 -24.55 -13.64
N PRO A 448 -2.20 -25.79 -13.42
CA PRO A 448 -0.78 -26.10 -13.51
C PRO A 448 -0.24 -25.74 -14.90
N GLY A 449 0.57 -24.69 -15.01
CA GLY A 449 0.98 -24.19 -16.33
C GLY A 449 0.77 -22.72 -16.48
N GLN A 450 -0.36 -22.23 -15.96
CA GLN A 450 -0.94 -20.98 -16.39
C GLN A 450 -0.59 -19.83 -15.48
N ILE A 451 -0.47 -18.65 -16.09
CA ILE A 451 -0.32 -17.39 -15.38
C ILE A 451 -1.73 -16.81 -15.14
N LEU A 452 -1.97 -16.22 -13.98
CA LEU A 452 -3.25 -15.63 -13.65
C LEU A 452 -3.48 -14.34 -14.45
N GLY A 453 -4.54 -14.30 -15.26
CA GLY A 453 -4.97 -13.09 -15.99
C GLY A 453 -5.55 -12.03 -15.04
N LEU A 454 -5.51 -10.77 -15.46
CA LEU A 454 -5.92 -9.63 -14.64
C LEU A 454 -7.39 -9.69 -14.20
N ASP A 455 -8.29 -10.07 -15.11
CA ASP A 455 -9.71 -10.25 -14.81
C ASP A 455 -9.93 -11.35 -13.77
N GLN A 456 -9.25 -12.49 -13.92
CA GLN A 456 -9.30 -13.58 -12.95
C GLN A 456 -8.72 -13.18 -11.58
N ALA A 457 -7.63 -12.41 -11.56
CA ALA A 457 -7.04 -11.89 -10.32
C ALA A 457 -8.02 -10.97 -9.57
N ILE A 458 -8.76 -10.13 -10.28
CA ILE A 458 -9.80 -9.26 -9.71
C ILE A 458 -10.92 -10.10 -9.10
N LEU A 459 -11.51 -11.03 -9.87
CA LEU A 459 -12.60 -11.89 -9.39
C LEU A 459 -12.18 -12.71 -8.16
N GLN A 460 -10.98 -13.29 -8.20
CA GLN A 460 -10.44 -14.09 -7.11
C GLN A 460 -10.09 -13.25 -5.88
N SER A 461 -9.59 -12.02 -6.05
CA SER A 461 -9.34 -11.08 -4.95
C SER A 461 -10.67 -10.74 -4.25
N ILE A 462 -11.70 -10.41 -5.01
CA ILE A 462 -13.02 -10.05 -4.46
C ILE A 462 -13.66 -11.24 -3.75
N ASP A 463 -13.60 -12.45 -4.32
CA ASP A 463 -14.18 -13.65 -3.69
C ASP A 463 -13.59 -13.97 -2.30
N ARG A 464 -12.37 -13.47 -2.03
CA ARG A 464 -11.67 -13.63 -0.74
C ARG A 464 -12.04 -12.58 0.30
N CYS A 465 -12.97 -11.67 0.00
CA CYS A 465 -13.52 -10.77 1.01
C CYS A 465 -14.27 -11.56 2.09
N PRO A 466 -14.14 -11.17 3.38
CA PRO A 466 -14.66 -11.92 4.52
C PRO A 466 -16.20 -12.04 4.57
N ASN A 467 -16.94 -11.06 4.02
CA ASN A 467 -18.39 -11.04 4.07
C ASN A 467 -18.99 -10.68 2.70
N GLU A 468 -20.25 -11.05 2.48
CA GLU A 468 -20.91 -10.92 1.19
C GLU A 468 -21.26 -9.46 0.82
N ASP A 469 -21.52 -8.61 1.82
CA ASP A 469 -21.78 -7.18 1.58
C ASP A 469 -20.54 -6.47 1.06
N LEU A 470 -19.36 -6.81 1.58
CA LEU A 470 -18.08 -6.32 1.08
C LEU A 470 -17.84 -6.81 -0.35
N LYS A 471 -18.13 -8.07 -0.67
CA LYS A 471 -18.05 -8.54 -2.07
C LYS A 471 -18.92 -7.71 -2.99
N ARG A 472 -20.17 -7.42 -2.61
CA ARG A 472 -21.08 -6.57 -3.39
C ARG A 472 -20.49 -5.17 -3.60
N LYS A 473 -19.93 -4.55 -2.55
CA LYS A 473 -19.25 -3.24 -2.64
C LYS A 473 -18.05 -3.29 -3.61
N MET A 474 -17.21 -4.31 -3.49
CA MET A 474 -16.01 -4.46 -4.32
C MET A 474 -16.32 -4.76 -5.78
N TYR A 475 -17.38 -5.53 -6.05
CA TYR A 475 -17.89 -5.70 -7.42
C TYR A 475 -18.56 -4.43 -7.95
N GLY A 476 -19.09 -3.56 -7.09
CA GLY A 476 -19.65 -2.27 -7.51
C GLY A 476 -18.60 -1.24 -7.88
N CYS A 477 -17.41 -1.27 -7.26
CA CYS A 477 -16.37 -0.26 -7.43
C CYS A 477 -14.97 -0.89 -7.59
N ILE A 478 -14.44 -0.84 -8.82
CA ILE A 478 -13.09 -1.27 -9.16
C ILE A 478 -12.27 -0.04 -9.57
N LEU A 479 -11.23 0.25 -8.79
CA LEU A 479 -10.32 1.35 -9.05
C LEU A 479 -9.06 0.80 -9.72
N VAL A 480 -8.78 1.21 -10.96
CA VAL A 480 -7.51 0.93 -11.63
C VAL A 480 -6.58 2.13 -11.46
N VAL A 481 -5.38 1.88 -10.97
CA VAL A 481 -4.29 2.85 -10.86
C VAL A 481 -3.04 2.32 -11.57
N GLY A 482 -1.97 3.13 -11.56
CA GLY A 482 -0.70 2.77 -12.16
C GLY A 482 -0.56 3.24 -13.61
N GLY A 483 0.68 3.21 -14.12
CA GLY A 483 1.03 3.70 -15.45
C GLY A 483 0.92 2.68 -16.58
N GLY A 484 0.74 1.41 -16.26
CA GLY A 484 0.86 0.29 -17.20
C GLY A 484 -0.39 0.02 -18.03
N MET A 485 -1.57 0.48 -17.60
CA MET A 485 -2.86 0.21 -18.24
C MET A 485 -3.61 1.50 -18.60
N LYS A 486 -3.04 2.29 -19.51
CA LYS A 486 -3.60 3.58 -19.99
C LYS A 486 -4.06 3.51 -21.45
N PHE A 487 -4.78 2.45 -21.81
CA PHE A 487 -5.21 2.23 -23.20
C PHE A 487 -6.64 2.72 -23.43
N SER A 488 -6.91 3.35 -24.57
CA SER A 488 -8.28 3.75 -24.92
C SER A 488 -9.19 2.52 -25.06
N GLY A 489 -10.40 2.58 -24.50
CA GLY A 489 -11.38 1.47 -24.54
C GLY A 489 -11.17 0.34 -23.51
N ILE A 490 -10.08 0.37 -22.73
CA ILE A 490 -9.80 -0.67 -21.72
C ILE A 490 -10.88 -0.76 -20.64
N THR A 491 -11.45 0.37 -20.23
CA THR A 491 -12.54 0.43 -19.23
C THR A 491 -13.73 -0.41 -19.67
N THR A 492 -14.22 -0.17 -20.89
CA THR A 492 -15.35 -0.90 -21.48
C THR A 492 -15.04 -2.38 -21.65
N TRP A 493 -13.81 -2.71 -22.08
CA TRP A 493 -13.37 -4.10 -22.21
C TRP A 493 -13.39 -4.84 -20.87
N LEU A 494 -12.79 -4.24 -19.84
CA LEU A 494 -12.72 -4.82 -18.49
C LEU A 494 -14.12 -4.97 -17.89
N GLN A 495 -14.98 -3.96 -18.06
CA GLN A 495 -16.36 -3.98 -17.58
C GLN A 495 -17.16 -5.12 -18.21
N ASN A 496 -17.06 -5.31 -19.52
CA ASN A 496 -17.73 -6.41 -20.22
C ASN A 496 -17.19 -7.78 -19.77
N ARG A 497 -15.86 -7.93 -19.63
CA ARG A 497 -15.21 -9.18 -19.17
C ARG A 497 -15.65 -9.58 -17.77
N ILE A 498 -15.68 -8.62 -16.84
CA ILE A 498 -16.03 -8.87 -15.43
C ILE A 498 -17.53 -9.10 -15.28
N SER A 499 -18.39 -8.25 -15.87
CA SER A 499 -19.85 -8.31 -15.71
C SER A 499 -20.47 -9.67 -16.04
N LEU A 500 -19.87 -10.39 -17.01
CA LEU A 500 -20.29 -11.73 -17.42
C LEU A 500 -19.93 -12.82 -16.40
N GLN A 501 -18.92 -12.58 -15.57
CA GLN A 501 -18.38 -13.55 -14.61
C GLN A 501 -18.83 -13.28 -13.17
N ILE A 502 -19.42 -12.11 -12.88
CA ILE A 502 -19.97 -11.81 -11.55
C ILE A 502 -21.13 -12.78 -11.24
N PRO A 503 -21.09 -13.49 -10.10
CA PRO A 503 -22.21 -14.31 -9.64
C PRO A 503 -23.49 -13.49 -9.48
N TYR A 504 -24.65 -14.07 -9.85
CA TYR A 504 -25.95 -13.37 -9.83
C TYR A 504 -26.25 -12.68 -8.49
N LEU A 505 -25.84 -13.29 -7.37
CA LEU A 505 -26.05 -12.76 -6.01
C LEU A 505 -25.32 -11.42 -5.74
N TYR A 506 -24.21 -11.17 -6.42
CA TYR A 506 -23.36 -9.98 -6.20
C TYR A 506 -23.43 -8.97 -7.33
N ARG A 507 -24.27 -9.23 -8.35
CA ARG A 507 -24.43 -8.31 -9.47
C ARG A 507 -25.06 -7.01 -8.95
N ALA A 508 -24.23 -5.97 -8.83
CA ALA A 508 -24.67 -4.63 -8.48
C ALA A 508 -25.55 -4.06 -9.60
N GLU A 509 -26.37 -3.05 -9.27
CA GLU A 509 -27.13 -2.28 -10.27
C GLU A 509 -26.18 -1.62 -11.28
N GLN A 510 -24.99 -1.20 -10.81
CA GLN A 510 -23.95 -0.59 -11.59
C GLN A 510 -22.57 -1.13 -11.19
N LEU A 511 -21.76 -1.47 -12.18
CA LEU A 511 -20.34 -1.79 -12.03
C LEU A 511 -19.55 -0.56 -12.51
N ASP A 512 -18.87 0.10 -11.58
CA ASP A 512 -18.03 1.25 -11.87
C ASP A 512 -16.56 0.82 -11.92
N ILE A 513 -15.95 1.01 -13.09
CA ILE A 513 -14.51 0.84 -13.31
C ILE A 513 -13.89 2.23 -13.50
N ILE A 514 -13.09 2.65 -12.53
CA ILE A 514 -12.51 4.00 -12.47
C ILE A 514 -11.01 3.89 -12.77
N ILE A 515 -10.51 4.54 -13.84
CA ILE A 515 -9.08 4.50 -14.20
C ILE A 515 -8.39 5.85 -14.00
N ASN A 516 -9.07 6.95 -14.36
CA ASN A 516 -8.60 8.32 -14.16
C ASN A 516 -9.55 9.03 -13.20
N PRO A 517 -9.48 8.72 -11.88
CA PRO A 517 -10.34 9.37 -10.91
C PRO A 517 -10.09 10.89 -10.95
N ARG A 518 -11.15 11.69 -11.11
CA ARG A 518 -11.05 13.17 -11.15
C ARG A 518 -10.09 13.71 -12.21
N ASP A 519 -10.01 13.06 -13.37
CA ASP A 519 -9.09 13.39 -14.48
C ASP A 519 -7.60 13.44 -14.09
N MET A 520 -7.25 12.88 -12.94
CA MET A 520 -5.88 12.72 -12.50
C MET A 520 -5.23 11.54 -13.20
N ASP A 521 -3.95 11.70 -13.57
CA ASP A 521 -3.12 10.62 -14.06
C ASP A 521 -3.13 9.44 -13.06
N SER A 522 -3.62 8.28 -13.52
CA SER A 522 -3.69 7.02 -12.77
C SER A 522 -2.38 6.62 -12.06
N ALA A 523 -1.23 7.04 -12.60
CA ALA A 523 0.08 6.74 -12.08
C ALA A 523 0.49 7.59 -10.86
N MET A 524 -0.16 8.74 -10.61
CA MET A 524 0.13 9.60 -9.46
C MET A 524 -0.90 9.49 -8.32
N VAL A 525 -2.02 8.79 -8.53
CA VAL A 525 -3.13 8.65 -7.58
C VAL A 525 -2.66 8.22 -6.19
N ALA A 526 -1.88 7.13 -6.10
CA ALA A 526 -1.38 6.63 -4.83
C ALA A 526 -0.45 7.64 -4.12
N TRP A 527 0.43 8.32 -4.85
CA TRP A 527 1.29 9.37 -4.27
C TRP A 527 0.44 10.53 -3.73
N LYS A 528 -0.61 10.92 -4.46
CA LYS A 528 -1.55 11.97 -4.04
C LYS A 528 -2.33 11.59 -2.79
N GLY A 529 -2.81 10.36 -2.70
CA GLY A 529 -3.49 9.92 -1.49
C GLY A 529 -2.56 9.79 -0.29
N ALA A 530 -1.29 9.44 -0.49
CA ALA A 530 -0.29 9.49 0.58
C ALA A 530 -0.08 10.93 1.09
N CYS A 531 -0.06 11.93 0.19
CA CYS A 531 -0.02 13.34 0.58
C CYS A 531 -1.24 13.73 1.42
N ILE A 532 -2.45 13.40 0.95
CA ILE A 532 -3.72 13.69 1.64
C ILE A 532 -3.73 13.04 3.02
N MET A 533 -3.43 11.74 3.08
CA MET A 533 -3.48 10.98 4.31
C MET A 533 -2.46 11.49 5.35
N SER A 534 -1.26 11.92 4.91
CA SER A 534 -0.25 12.48 5.80
C SER A 534 -0.64 13.81 6.46
N CYS A 535 -1.63 14.51 5.90
CA CYS A 535 -2.14 15.79 6.42
C CYS A 535 -3.38 15.62 7.30
N LEU A 536 -3.89 14.39 7.49
CA LEU A 536 -5.04 14.14 8.36
C LEU A 536 -4.65 14.28 9.84
N GLU A 537 -5.56 14.81 10.68
CA GLU A 537 -5.34 14.91 12.13
C GLU A 537 -5.04 13.53 12.76
N THR A 538 -5.73 12.49 12.31
CA THR A 538 -5.52 11.12 12.79
C THR A 538 -4.12 10.60 12.47
N ALA A 539 -3.50 11.04 11.38
CA ALA A 539 -2.17 10.58 10.97
C ALA A 539 -1.06 10.94 11.97
N HIS A 540 -1.30 11.86 12.93
CA HIS A 540 -0.33 12.20 13.97
C HIS A 540 0.16 10.96 14.75
N GLU A 541 -0.69 9.96 14.96
CA GLU A 541 -0.36 8.74 15.71
C GLU A 541 0.46 7.72 14.90
N LEU A 542 0.55 7.90 13.58
CA LEU A 542 1.21 6.97 12.66
C LEU A 542 2.69 7.26 12.44
N TRP A 543 3.16 8.45 12.82
CA TRP A 543 4.56 8.82 12.65
C TRP A 543 5.45 8.05 13.63
N ILE A 544 6.48 7.40 13.09
CA ILE A 544 7.56 6.79 13.84
C ILE A 544 8.70 7.79 13.91
N LEU A 545 9.08 8.21 15.12
CA LEU A 545 10.16 9.16 15.33
C LEU A 545 11.53 8.48 15.21
N ALA A 546 12.55 9.20 14.75
CA ALA A 546 13.91 8.67 14.67
C ALA A 546 14.42 8.14 16.04
N GLY A 547 14.18 8.88 17.12
CA GLY A 547 14.55 8.45 18.47
C GLY A 547 13.73 7.25 19.00
N GLU A 548 12.50 7.04 18.53
CA GLU A 548 11.76 5.80 18.81
C GLU A 548 12.40 4.60 18.09
N TRP A 549 12.79 4.80 16.83
CA TRP A 549 13.43 3.77 16.03
C TRP A 549 14.82 3.39 16.54
N GLU A 550 15.64 4.33 16.97
CA GLU A 550 16.95 4.01 17.59
C GLU A 550 16.80 3.19 18.87
N LYS A 551 15.76 3.47 19.66
CA LYS A 551 15.55 2.80 20.94
C LYS A 551 14.95 1.40 20.80
N TYR A 552 14.04 1.21 19.83
CA TYR A 552 13.24 -0.02 19.73
C TYR A 552 13.40 -0.75 18.39
N GLY A 553 14.07 -0.15 17.41
CA GLY A 553 14.19 -0.63 16.03
C GLY A 553 15.42 -1.49 15.73
N ASP A 554 16.50 -1.34 16.52
CA ASP A 554 17.80 -2.05 16.34
C ASP A 554 18.01 -3.20 17.34
N LEU A 555 17.13 -3.35 18.34
CA LEU A 555 16.99 -4.62 19.04
C LEU A 555 16.45 -5.60 18.00
N GLY A 556 17.13 -6.73 17.75
CA GLY A 556 16.69 -7.77 16.81
C GLY A 556 15.24 -8.26 16.98
N ASP A 557 14.55 -7.77 18.00
CA ASP A 557 13.10 -7.74 18.17
C ASP A 557 12.37 -7.20 16.93
N SER A 558 11.54 -8.04 16.32
CA SER A 558 10.55 -7.63 15.33
C SER A 558 9.42 -6.75 15.93
N CYS A 559 9.61 -6.27 17.16
CA CYS A 559 8.72 -5.48 17.97
C CYS A 559 8.57 -4.02 17.50
N SER A 560 9.45 -3.46 16.65
CA SER A 560 9.28 -2.10 16.08
C SER A 560 8.35 -2.06 14.87
N VAL A 561 8.53 -3.00 13.93
CA VAL A 561 7.58 -3.21 12.82
C VAL A 561 6.27 -3.80 13.38
N GLY A 562 6.34 -4.67 14.39
CA GLY A 562 5.20 -5.10 15.20
C GLY A 562 4.51 -3.96 15.93
N SER A 563 5.25 -2.97 16.47
CA SER A 563 4.69 -1.75 17.08
C SER A 563 4.08 -0.82 16.04
N PHE A 564 4.62 -0.75 14.82
CA PHE A 564 3.93 -0.12 13.67
C PHE A 564 2.63 -0.85 13.32
N PHE A 565 2.62 -2.19 13.25
CA PHE A 565 1.39 -2.97 13.01
C PHE A 565 0.41 -2.96 14.21
N ARG A 566 0.88 -2.77 15.45
CA ARG A 566 0.06 -2.54 16.65
C ARG A 566 -0.45 -1.10 16.70
N LYS A 567 0.34 -0.10 16.29
CA LYS A 567 -0.11 1.29 16.05
C LYS A 567 -1.10 1.33 14.89
N LEU A 568 -0.93 0.49 13.86
CA LEU A 568 -1.89 0.28 12.76
C LEU A 568 -3.13 -0.49 13.23
N SER A 569 -3.00 -1.41 14.19
CA SER A 569 -4.15 -2.08 14.83
C SER A 569 -4.88 -1.17 15.82
N LEU A 570 -4.19 -0.21 16.43
CA LEU A 570 -4.79 0.92 17.16
C LEU A 570 -5.39 1.93 16.19
N PHE A 571 -4.80 2.10 15.01
CA PHE A 571 -5.38 2.85 13.88
C PHE A 571 -6.65 2.17 13.34
N ARG A 572 -6.80 0.83 13.47
CA ARG A 572 -8.09 0.14 13.23
C ARG A 572 -9.18 0.69 14.14
N ALA A 573 -8.87 1.13 15.35
CA ALA A 573 -9.83 1.75 16.26
C ALA A 573 -10.10 3.24 15.93
N CYS A 574 -9.09 3.99 15.49
CA CYS A 574 -9.24 5.40 15.08
C CYS A 574 -9.97 5.57 13.73
N ILE A 575 -9.72 4.69 12.75
CA ILE A 575 -10.47 4.64 11.49
C ILE A 575 -11.94 4.29 11.74
N TRP A 576 -12.24 3.32 12.61
CA TRP A 576 -13.62 2.99 12.99
C TRP A 576 -14.37 4.17 13.60
N PHE A 577 -13.65 5.08 14.27
CA PHE A 577 -14.23 6.29 14.87
C PHE A 577 -14.38 7.47 13.89
N SER A 578 -13.59 7.53 12.80
CA SER A 578 -13.61 8.67 11.86
C SER A 578 -14.18 8.35 10.48
N ALA A 579 -14.13 7.12 9.97
CA ALA A 579 -14.54 6.79 8.61
C ALA A 579 -16.07 6.72 8.42
N GLY A 580 -16.83 6.39 9.47
CA GLY A 580 -18.29 6.22 9.39
C GLY A 580 -19.12 7.51 9.21
N GLN A 581 -18.51 8.69 9.20
CA GLN A 581 -19.21 9.98 9.02
C GLN A 581 -18.51 10.95 8.05
N PHE A 582 -17.36 10.58 7.48
CA PHE A 582 -16.50 11.53 6.76
C PHE A 582 -16.73 11.62 5.25
N PHE A 583 -17.54 10.73 4.67
CA PHE A 583 -17.42 10.39 3.24
C PHE A 583 -18.42 11.02 2.25
N GLU A 584 -19.22 12.01 2.65
CA GLU A 584 -20.17 12.65 1.72
C GLU A 584 -20.02 14.16 1.45
N GLU A 585 -19.15 14.94 2.12
CA GLU A 585 -19.24 16.41 1.97
C GLU A 585 -17.92 17.20 1.78
N LYS A 586 -16.75 16.58 1.54
CA LYS A 586 -15.50 17.38 1.53
C LYS A 586 -14.47 17.12 0.42
N ILE A 587 -14.91 16.73 -0.77
CA ILE A 587 -14.04 16.72 -1.97
C ILE A 587 -14.21 17.97 -2.86
N ASP A 588 -15.33 18.69 -2.78
CA ASP A 588 -15.53 19.92 -3.57
C ASP A 588 -15.07 21.21 -2.89
N TYR A 589 -14.63 21.15 -1.62
CA TYR A 589 -14.34 22.35 -0.82
C TYR A 589 -12.85 22.72 -0.73
N LEU A 590 -11.95 21.92 -1.30
CA LEU A 590 -10.50 22.19 -1.27
C LEU A 590 -10.00 23.03 -2.46
N ASP A 591 -10.86 23.40 -3.41
CA ASP A 591 -10.48 24.18 -4.59
C ASP A 591 -10.94 25.65 -4.57
N GLN A 592 -11.66 26.14 -3.53
CA GLN A 592 -12.26 27.50 -3.61
C GLN A 592 -12.27 28.44 -2.38
N GLU A 593 -11.75 28.12 -1.20
CA GLU A 593 -11.72 29.11 -0.09
C GLU A 593 -10.34 29.23 0.58
N ILE A 594 -9.45 29.99 -0.07
CA ILE A 594 -8.36 30.73 0.59
C ILE A 594 -8.78 32.21 0.63
N THR A 595 -9.74 32.57 1.49
CA THR A 595 -9.87 33.94 2.03
C THR A 595 -10.89 34.01 3.16
N GLU A 596 -10.47 34.64 4.26
CA GLU A 596 -11.28 35.27 5.33
C GLU A 596 -12.27 34.41 6.14
N ASN A 597 -11.87 34.04 7.37
CA ASN A 597 -12.29 34.76 8.59
C ASN A 597 -11.76 34.12 9.88
N ASN A 598 -11.37 35.00 10.79
CA ASN A 598 -10.81 34.76 12.12
C ASN A 598 -11.78 34.07 13.08
N VAL A 599 -11.32 33.01 13.77
CA VAL A 599 -11.72 32.74 15.17
C VAL A 599 -10.52 32.16 15.93
N THR A 600 -9.99 32.94 16.88
CA THR A 600 -8.93 32.59 17.83
C THR A 600 -9.43 31.64 18.93
N PHE A 601 -8.62 30.63 19.29
CA PHE A 601 -8.70 29.94 20.58
C PHE A 601 -7.30 29.80 21.21
N ASN A 602 -7.17 30.33 22.43
CA ASN A 602 -5.95 30.35 23.22
C ASN A 602 -5.55 28.96 23.73
N THR A 603 -4.26 28.64 23.57
CA THR A 603 -3.52 27.56 24.20
C THR A 603 -3.38 27.73 25.71
N PHE A 604 -3.56 26.64 26.47
CA PHE A 604 -3.01 26.50 27.82
C PHE A 604 -1.94 25.39 27.82
N THR A 605 -0.69 25.80 27.99
CA THR A 605 0.47 24.96 28.23
C THR A 605 0.60 24.69 29.73
N THR A 606 0.81 23.43 30.09
CA THR A 606 1.05 22.93 31.43
C THR A 606 2.43 23.36 31.94
N ALA A 607 2.48 24.04 33.08
CA ALA A 607 3.65 24.07 33.96
C ALA A 607 3.33 23.20 35.16
N LEU A 608 4.23 22.28 35.53
CA LEU A 608 4.46 21.81 36.90
C LEU A 608 5.69 20.87 36.90
N SER A 609 6.83 21.44 37.31
CA SER A 609 7.93 20.67 37.89
C SER A 609 8.19 21.22 39.28
N LYS A 610 8.20 20.33 40.28
CA LYS A 610 9.00 20.33 41.52
C LYS A 610 8.38 19.36 42.53
N SER A 611 9.14 18.35 42.92
CA SER A 611 9.05 17.79 44.27
C SER A 611 10.45 17.34 44.70
N GLU A 612 10.93 18.02 45.74
CA GLU A 612 12.19 17.78 46.43
C GLU A 612 12.13 16.48 47.24
N ALA A 613 13.31 15.88 47.41
CA ALA A 613 13.56 14.74 48.27
C ALA A 613 13.62 15.16 49.75
N SER A 614 13.17 14.27 50.64
CA SER A 614 13.58 14.30 52.05
C SER A 614 13.56 12.89 52.66
N VAL A 615 14.74 12.47 53.10
CA VAL A 615 15.07 11.23 53.82
C VAL A 615 14.86 11.42 55.33
N LYS A 616 14.33 10.41 56.04
CA LYS A 616 14.62 10.14 57.47
C LYS A 616 14.53 8.63 57.79
N GLU A 617 15.52 8.15 58.53
CA GLU A 617 15.74 6.77 59.02
C GLU A 617 14.95 6.43 60.31
N GLY A 618 14.81 5.13 60.63
CA GLY A 618 14.62 4.66 62.02
C GLY A 618 13.96 3.28 62.31
N ASN A 619 14.67 2.16 62.03
CA ASN A 619 14.83 0.88 62.80
C ASN A 619 13.63 -0.07 63.23
N PRO A 620 13.84 -1.33 63.73
CA PRO A 620 13.60 -2.60 63.02
C PRO A 620 12.73 -3.67 63.78
N GLU A 621 12.69 -4.92 63.26
CA GLU A 621 12.10 -6.21 63.77
C GLU A 621 10.68 -6.55 63.24
N LYS A 622 10.30 -7.73 62.68
CA LYS A 622 10.71 -9.17 62.74
C LYS A 622 10.25 -9.94 61.46
N PRO A 623 10.68 -11.19 61.20
CA PRO A 623 10.51 -11.89 59.92
C PRO A 623 9.25 -12.79 59.83
N GLY A 624 8.71 -12.95 58.61
CA GLY A 624 7.95 -14.14 58.18
C GLY A 624 6.49 -13.92 57.74
N GLN A 625 6.30 -13.61 56.45
CA GLN A 625 5.21 -14.10 55.57
C GLN A 625 5.45 -13.54 54.16
N ASP A 626 5.50 -14.40 53.13
CA ASP A 626 5.65 -13.99 51.74
C ASP A 626 4.42 -13.16 51.32
N THR A 627 4.53 -11.84 51.40
CA THR A 627 3.48 -10.91 50.97
C THR A 627 3.64 -10.62 49.49
N ALA A 628 2.65 -11.02 48.69
CA ALA A 628 2.57 -10.66 47.27
C ALA A 628 2.80 -9.15 47.04
N PRO A 629 3.50 -8.75 45.96
CA PRO A 629 3.83 -7.35 45.72
C PRO A 629 2.57 -6.49 45.62
N ILE A 630 2.54 -5.40 46.39
CA ILE A 630 1.43 -4.44 46.40
C ILE A 630 1.70 -3.43 45.28
N HIS A 631 0.86 -3.42 44.25
CA HIS A 631 0.97 -2.46 43.15
C HIS A 631 0.02 -1.27 43.33
N HIS A 632 0.39 -0.11 42.77
CA HIS A 632 -0.51 1.01 42.59
C HIS A 632 -1.26 0.82 41.26
N ILE A 633 -2.56 0.58 41.34
CA ILE A 633 -3.38 0.20 40.19
C ILE A 633 -4.40 1.30 39.93
N ARG A 634 -4.43 1.80 38.70
CA ARG A 634 -5.37 2.80 38.23
C ARG A 634 -6.41 2.17 37.32
N ILE A 635 -7.67 2.25 37.71
CA ILE A 635 -8.81 1.80 36.91
C ILE A 635 -9.46 3.03 36.28
N THR A 636 -9.56 3.02 34.97
CA THR A 636 -10.18 4.05 34.16
C THR A 636 -11.46 3.51 33.55
N LEU A 637 -12.58 4.20 33.79
CA LEU A 637 -13.90 3.85 33.27
C LEU A 637 -14.35 4.94 32.30
N THR A 638 -14.75 4.57 31.08
CA THR A 638 -15.20 5.49 30.04
C THR A 638 -16.56 5.05 29.49
N SER A 639 -17.52 5.99 29.37
CA SER A 639 -18.83 5.68 28.75
C SER A 639 -19.54 6.91 28.20
N ARG A 640 -20.45 6.68 27.25
CA ARG A 640 -21.44 7.65 26.76
C ARG A 640 -22.68 7.74 27.66
N ASN A 641 -22.98 6.68 28.41
CA ASN A 641 -24.12 6.63 29.33
C ASN A 641 -23.65 6.89 30.77
N VAL A 642 -24.00 8.07 31.30
CA VAL A 642 -23.62 8.47 32.66
C VAL A 642 -24.21 7.54 33.72
N ARG A 643 -25.43 7.01 33.52
CA ARG A 643 -26.11 6.20 34.53
C ARG A 643 -25.40 4.86 34.73
N SER A 644 -25.09 4.17 33.64
CA SER A 644 -24.34 2.92 33.66
C SER A 644 -22.92 3.11 34.19
N LEU A 645 -22.26 4.20 33.81
CA LEU A 645 -20.91 4.53 34.30
C LEU A 645 -20.87 4.75 35.81
N GLU A 646 -21.80 5.52 36.38
CA GLU A 646 -21.84 5.79 37.82
C GLU A 646 -22.22 4.52 38.61
N LYS A 647 -23.08 3.66 38.05
CA LYS A 647 -23.42 2.37 38.66
C LYS A 647 -22.20 1.46 38.74
N VAL A 648 -21.50 1.24 37.63
CA VAL A 648 -20.25 0.43 37.59
C VAL A 648 -19.17 1.01 38.50
N CYS A 649 -19.03 2.35 38.58
CA CYS A 649 -18.11 2.97 39.53
C CYS A 649 -18.45 2.64 40.98
N THR A 650 -19.73 2.66 41.33
CA THR A 650 -20.21 2.41 42.70
C THR A 650 -19.99 0.94 43.06
N ASP A 651 -20.37 0.03 42.17
CA ASP A 651 -20.22 -1.41 42.34
C ASP A 651 -18.75 -1.80 42.52
N LEU A 652 -17.84 -1.17 41.75
CA LEU A 652 -16.40 -1.46 41.82
C LEU A 652 -15.76 -0.91 43.11
N ILE A 653 -16.20 0.24 43.61
CA ILE A 653 -15.75 0.80 44.89
C ILE A 653 -16.27 -0.05 46.06
N ASP A 654 -17.53 -0.50 46.00
CA ASP A 654 -18.12 -1.31 47.06
C ASP A 654 -17.49 -2.71 47.12
N ALA A 655 -17.18 -3.30 45.96
CA ALA A 655 -16.41 -4.55 45.88
C ALA A 655 -15.02 -4.40 46.49
N ALA A 656 -14.29 -3.31 46.16
CA ALA A 656 -12.97 -3.04 46.72
C ALA A 656 -13.01 -2.78 48.23
N LYS A 657 -14.05 -2.09 48.75
CA LYS A 657 -14.27 -1.91 50.19
C LYS A 657 -14.62 -3.22 50.90
N LYS A 658 -15.41 -4.09 50.27
CA LYS A 658 -15.77 -5.41 50.82
C LYS A 658 -14.53 -6.30 51.02
N GLN A 659 -13.54 -6.16 50.15
CA GLN A 659 -12.24 -6.82 50.26
C GLN A 659 -11.20 -6.06 51.11
N LYS A 660 -11.60 -4.98 51.80
CA LYS A 660 -10.77 -4.16 52.69
C LYS A 660 -9.54 -3.51 52.00
N LEU A 661 -9.65 -3.19 50.71
CA LEU A 661 -8.59 -2.49 49.97
C LEU A 661 -8.61 -0.98 50.21
N LYS A 662 -7.45 -0.34 50.08
CA LYS A 662 -7.36 1.14 50.08
C LYS A 662 -7.75 1.66 48.70
N VAL A 663 -8.85 2.40 48.65
CA VAL A 663 -9.43 2.96 47.41
C VAL A 663 -9.39 4.48 47.45
N LYS A 664 -8.98 5.10 46.35
CA LYS A 664 -9.05 6.55 46.11
C LYS A 664 -9.83 6.81 44.82
N GLY A 665 -11.06 7.28 44.94
CA GLY A 665 -11.94 7.49 43.78
C GLY A 665 -13.42 7.43 44.17
N PRO A 666 -14.34 7.76 43.25
CA PRO A 666 -14.14 7.94 41.81
C PRO A 666 -13.85 9.41 41.46
N VAL A 667 -12.72 9.65 40.81
CA VAL A 667 -12.37 11.00 40.32
C VAL A 667 -13.06 11.23 38.98
N ARG A 668 -13.90 12.26 38.90
CA ARG A 668 -14.55 12.66 37.66
C ARG A 668 -13.57 13.45 36.80
N MET A 669 -13.21 12.89 35.65
CA MET A 669 -12.39 13.61 34.67
C MET A 669 -13.28 14.55 33.83
N PRO A 670 -12.71 15.63 33.28
CA PRO A 670 -13.43 16.51 32.36
C PRO A 670 -14.11 15.71 31.25
N THR A 671 -15.39 15.97 31.01
CA THR A 671 -16.18 15.28 29.99
C THR A 671 -15.71 15.76 28.62
N LYS A 672 -15.27 14.83 27.76
CA LYS A 672 -14.96 15.17 26.37
C LYS A 672 -16.28 15.40 25.63
N ILE A 673 -16.43 16.59 25.04
CA ILE A 673 -17.62 16.95 24.27
C ILE A 673 -17.21 17.04 22.81
N LEU A 674 -17.74 16.13 21.98
CA LEU A 674 -17.61 16.17 20.54
C LEU A 674 -18.85 16.89 19.99
N ARG A 675 -18.65 17.96 19.23
CA ARG A 675 -19.74 18.72 18.58
C ARG A 675 -19.50 18.68 17.08
N ILE A 676 -20.45 18.15 16.33
CA ILE A 676 -20.41 18.07 14.87
C ILE A 676 -21.58 18.88 14.36
N THR A 677 -21.33 19.83 13.45
CA THR A 677 -22.40 20.59 12.80
C THR A 677 -22.39 20.23 11.33
N THR A 678 -23.45 19.61 10.83
CA THR A 678 -23.60 19.24 9.42
C THR A 678 -24.61 20.16 8.75
N ARG A 679 -24.47 20.37 7.45
CA ARG A 679 -25.46 21.14 6.69
C ARG A 679 -26.62 20.21 6.34
N LYS A 680 -27.86 20.70 6.36
CA LYS A 680 -28.97 19.95 5.76
C LYS A 680 -28.86 20.04 4.24
N THR A 681 -29.06 18.93 3.53
CA THR A 681 -29.09 18.90 2.05
C THR A 681 -30.07 19.95 1.51
N PRO A 682 -29.68 20.76 0.50
CA PRO A 682 -30.53 21.82 -0.01
C PRO A 682 -31.61 21.22 -0.93
N CYS A 683 -32.79 20.96 -0.38
CA CYS A 683 -33.97 20.61 -1.16
C CYS A 683 -34.59 21.88 -1.77
N GLY A 684 -33.99 22.46 -2.82
CA GLY A 684 -34.54 23.57 -3.62
C GLY A 684 -34.69 24.92 -2.90
N GLU A 685 -34.14 25.99 -3.49
CA GLU A 685 -34.35 27.43 -3.15
C GLU A 685 -34.65 27.73 -1.66
N GLY A 686 -33.80 27.23 -0.74
CA GLY A 686 -34.09 27.25 0.70
C GLY A 686 -32.86 27.49 1.56
N SER A 687 -32.97 28.48 2.45
CA SER A 687 -31.95 29.02 3.37
C SER A 687 -31.01 28.01 4.06
N LYS A 688 -29.77 28.46 4.34
CA LYS A 688 -28.68 27.68 4.98
C LYS A 688 -29.10 27.20 6.38
N THR A 689 -29.61 25.97 6.48
CA THR A 689 -29.97 25.30 7.74
C THR A 689 -28.95 24.22 8.09
N TRP A 690 -28.65 24.09 9.39
CA TRP A 690 -27.59 23.23 9.91
C TRP A 690 -28.14 22.30 11.00
N ASP A 691 -27.75 21.03 10.97
CA ASP A 691 -27.92 20.08 12.08
C ASP A 691 -26.71 20.14 13.01
N ARG A 692 -26.96 20.03 14.31
CA ARG A 692 -25.92 20.10 15.36
C ARG A 692 -25.99 18.84 16.20
N PHE A 693 -25.05 17.93 15.98
CA PHE A 693 -24.87 16.71 16.76
C PHE A 693 -23.88 16.95 17.89
N GLN A 694 -24.16 16.38 19.07
CA GLN A 694 -23.28 16.45 20.22
C GLN A 694 -23.16 15.07 20.88
N MET A 695 -21.93 14.59 21.04
CA MET A 695 -21.62 13.40 21.82
C MET A 695 -20.83 13.80 23.06
N ARG A 696 -21.15 13.21 24.22
CA ARG A 696 -20.45 13.44 25.48
C ARG A 696 -19.85 12.13 25.95
N ILE A 697 -18.55 12.12 26.18
CA ILE A 697 -17.81 10.96 26.69
C ILE A 697 -17.37 11.30 28.12
N HIS A 698 -17.86 10.52 29.07
CA HIS A 698 -17.62 10.70 30.48
C HIS A 698 -16.55 9.71 30.95
N LYS A 699 -15.56 10.21 31.69
CA LYS A 699 -14.43 9.42 32.20
C LYS A 699 -14.37 9.48 33.74
N ARG A 700 -14.10 8.34 34.37
CA ARG A 700 -13.93 8.18 35.82
C ARG A 700 -12.62 7.44 36.07
N VAL A 701 -11.90 7.83 37.11
CA VAL A 701 -10.64 7.20 37.49
C VAL A 701 -10.72 6.78 38.95
N ILE A 702 -10.32 5.54 39.23
CA ILE A 702 -10.27 4.95 40.57
C ILE A 702 -8.86 4.40 40.78
N ASP A 703 -8.17 4.87 41.81
CA ASP A 703 -6.85 4.36 42.19
C ASP A 703 -7.00 3.37 43.35
N LEU A 704 -6.33 2.21 43.25
CA LEU A 704 -6.32 1.11 44.21
C LEU A 704 -4.90 0.74 44.60
N HIS A 705 -4.70 0.34 45.86
CA HIS A 705 -3.45 -0.30 46.31
C HIS A 705 -3.73 -1.75 46.67
N SER A 706 -3.30 -2.69 45.82
CA SER A 706 -3.60 -4.11 45.96
C SER A 706 -2.62 -4.98 45.19
N PRO A 707 -2.40 -6.25 45.61
CA PRO A 707 -1.89 -7.30 44.72
C PRO A 707 -2.76 -7.44 43.46
N SER A 708 -2.13 -7.76 42.32
CA SER A 708 -2.79 -7.85 41.01
C SER A 708 -3.85 -8.96 40.91
N GLU A 709 -3.73 -10.03 41.72
CA GLU A 709 -4.67 -11.15 41.73
C GLU A 709 -6.05 -10.75 42.25
N ILE A 710 -6.07 -9.92 43.30
CA ILE A 710 -7.30 -9.44 43.94
C ILE A 710 -8.04 -8.47 42.99
N VAL A 711 -7.30 -7.65 42.23
CA VAL A 711 -7.91 -6.74 41.25
C VAL A 711 -8.60 -7.48 40.11
N LYS A 712 -8.03 -8.59 39.62
CA LYS A 712 -8.68 -9.42 38.59
C LYS A 712 -10.05 -9.95 39.04
N GLN A 713 -10.19 -10.30 40.32
CA GLN A 713 -11.47 -10.75 40.92
C GLN A 713 -12.48 -9.60 41.08
N ILE A 714 -12.01 -8.37 41.30
CA ILE A 714 -12.89 -7.19 41.40
C ILE A 714 -13.37 -6.76 40.02
N THR A 715 -12.52 -6.89 38.98
CA THR A 715 -12.86 -6.51 37.59
C THR A 715 -13.69 -7.55 36.85
N SER A 716 -13.81 -8.78 37.37
CA SER A 716 -14.63 -9.86 36.78
C SER A 716 -16.13 -9.76 37.09
N ILE A 717 -16.59 -8.63 37.65
CA ILE A 717 -18.01 -8.36 37.91
C ILE A 717 -18.72 -7.97 36.60
N ASN A 718 -20.01 -8.28 36.45
CA ASN A 718 -20.85 -7.91 35.29
C ASN A 718 -20.75 -6.40 34.96
N ILE A 719 -19.95 -6.06 33.95
CA ILE A 719 -19.86 -4.70 33.42
C ILE A 719 -21.09 -4.45 32.53
N GLU A 720 -21.83 -3.37 32.78
CA GLU A 720 -22.98 -3.01 31.94
C GLU A 720 -22.54 -2.68 30.50
N PRO A 721 -23.34 -3.04 29.47
CA PRO A 721 -23.02 -2.76 28.08
C PRO A 721 -22.73 -1.28 27.81
N GLY A 722 -21.60 -0.98 27.18
CA GLY A 722 -21.20 0.39 26.81
C GLY A 722 -20.39 1.14 27.86
N VAL A 723 -19.91 0.48 28.92
CA VAL A 723 -18.85 1.00 29.81
C VAL A 723 -17.54 0.27 29.50
N GLU A 724 -16.52 1.03 29.09
CA GLU A 724 -15.19 0.51 28.81
C GLU A 724 -14.31 0.67 30.05
N VAL A 725 -13.56 -0.38 30.40
CA VAL A 725 -12.72 -0.45 31.60
C VAL A 725 -11.27 -0.71 31.21
N GLU A 726 -10.38 0.19 31.60
CA GLU A 726 -8.94 0.08 31.37
C GLU A 726 -8.23 0.02 32.73
N VAL A 727 -7.32 -0.94 32.91
CA VAL A 727 -6.56 -1.12 34.16
C VAL A 727 -5.08 -0.91 33.90
N THR A 728 -4.48 0.09 34.54
CA THR A 728 -3.05 0.40 34.44
C THR A 728 -2.37 0.07 35.76
N ILE A 729 -1.34 -0.77 35.71
CA ILE A 729 -0.48 -1.08 36.85
C ILE A 729 0.74 -0.17 36.76
N ALA A 730 0.95 0.68 37.75
CA ALA A 730 2.17 1.46 37.86
C ALA A 730 3.18 0.66 38.70
N ASP A 731 4.23 0.15 38.05
CA ASP A 731 5.38 -0.43 38.75
C ASP A 731 6.17 0.72 39.42
N ALA A 732 6.50 0.53 40.70
CA ALA A 732 7.19 1.51 41.53
C ALA A 732 8.70 1.55 41.24
#